data_AF-A0AAV9VA17-F1
#
_entry.id   AF-A0AAV9VA17-F1
#
_cell.length_a   1.000
_cell.length_b   1.000
_cell.length_c   1.000
_cell.angle_alpha   90.00
_cell.angle_beta   90.00
_cell.angle_gamma   90.00
#
_symmetry.space_group_name_H-M   'P 1'
#
loop_
_entity.id
_entity.type
_entity.pdbx_description
1 polymer ?
#
loop_
_entity_poly.entity_id
_entity_poly.type
_entity_poly.pdbx_seq_one_letter_code
_entity_poly.pdbx_strand_id
1 'polypeptide(L)'
;MDAEPGRGKPQASLSVNRQGDKGKNRIPSDLTPLSGAAVESSGSEDEVEDDESDTDEEPTNPQPVILPEKEVESREFSSETGFYKFIFKSFVREDKIGREDWLTTIRVDLTANRMAVGTGLGKYLAKDKIRDIFWKTMSEEVAEFRRMAYFLFNRYGRFKEHFKSHPVQRGSGVWGDELDNGDIFFIECVHVVPAWRRKGFGNMIIDELIAKSCREGRTPVVTIVSPQCFLNEIQERTKNEGWYKAHQIEARTMEQIISFWRKSGFRRIGSSRFFGRPTDPSHPSVTILPENDFNPAKPTFDPELPPESKVKQSAPKSQEDISRSRSMKLLRDRLVTHHAVLTLQDEECVAFLWNFKPPKSQLNITNSVDRFLNNTLHHAAMRFKPKTIAWLLSNANKDNLLSSARNVEGYTPEEALKARLEIMRTIRIEKSPDGSANRDLSDISAAFTGFPKNAVYALAAFKRLRDLPRYKYLQLQFGCTCRQCISGILSPRMRVALMCQARWIHKMLGNGEGPSMWDMDPSAYVQYLTPELQEIIRTEKPIQQGYSNLFFFVAETLRRRKLPTVCDVMNTYFSYKEAVPCTRMFLDKGGTLQDVFRILFEQARDSDDWVGDGTQMQRAAIVIETLPECRNDHEFDFLENITSCPR
;
A
#
# COMPACT_ATOMS: atom_id res chain seq x y z
N MET A 1 -55.54 -60.95 -10.83
CA MET A 1 -54.16 -61.49 -10.87
C MET A 1 -53.36 -60.50 -11.69
N ASP A 2 -53.00 -59.40 -11.04
CA ASP A 2 -53.04 -58.07 -11.66
C ASP A 2 -51.60 -57.59 -11.87
N ALA A 3 -51.10 -57.44 -13.10
CA ALA A 3 -51.44 -56.48 -14.16
C ALA A 3 -50.58 -55.19 -14.07
N GLU A 4 -49.73 -55.01 -15.09
CA GLU A 4 -49.28 -53.70 -15.64
C GLU A 4 -50.48 -52.74 -15.90
N PRO A 5 -50.33 -51.50 -16.45
CA PRO A 5 -49.25 -50.48 -16.49
C PRO A 5 -49.80 -49.04 -16.23
N GLY A 6 -49.00 -47.98 -16.43
CA GLY A 6 -49.52 -46.62 -16.75
C GLY A 6 -48.42 -45.55 -16.78
N ARG A 7 -47.83 -45.16 -17.92
CA ARG A 7 -48.30 -44.17 -18.92
C ARG A 7 -48.89 -42.88 -18.34
N GLY A 8 -48.28 -41.74 -18.68
CA GLY A 8 -48.87 -40.41 -18.54
C GLY A 8 -48.00 -39.28 -19.07
N LYS A 9 -47.99 -39.05 -20.40
CA LYS A 9 -47.71 -37.73 -20.99
C LYS A 9 -48.85 -36.75 -20.61
N PRO A 10 -48.65 -35.44 -20.81
CA PRO A 10 -49.48 -34.82 -21.85
C PRO A 10 -48.68 -33.93 -22.81
N GLN A 11 -48.92 -34.16 -24.10
CA GLN A 11 -48.87 -33.17 -25.18
C GLN A 11 -50.32 -32.86 -25.57
N ALA A 12 -50.68 -31.58 -25.67
CA ALA A 12 -51.58 -30.99 -26.68
C ALA A 12 -51.64 -29.48 -26.35
N SER A 13 -51.13 -28.53 -27.14
CA SER A 13 -51.46 -28.11 -28.52
C SER A 13 -52.92 -27.74 -28.73
N LEU A 14 -53.17 -26.44 -28.95
CA LEU A 14 -54.17 -25.83 -29.86
C LEU A 14 -53.99 -24.29 -29.70
N SER A 15 -53.36 -23.61 -30.67
CA SER A 15 -53.94 -23.01 -31.90
C SER A 15 -54.31 -21.53 -31.70
N VAL A 16 -53.53 -20.59 -32.28
CA VAL A 16 -53.82 -19.87 -33.54
C VAL A 16 -54.86 -18.75 -33.40
N ASN A 17 -54.38 -17.49 -33.42
CA ASN A 17 -54.75 -16.41 -34.37
C ASN A 17 -53.96 -15.14 -33.97
N ARG A 18 -53.00 -14.64 -34.77
CA ARG A 18 -53.09 -13.81 -35.99
C ARG A 18 -53.81 -12.48 -35.82
N GLN A 19 -53.01 -11.40 -35.79
CA GLN A 19 -53.15 -10.07 -36.41
C GLN A 19 -52.22 -9.16 -35.58
N GLY A 20 -51.13 -8.56 -36.05
CA GLY A 20 -50.82 -8.01 -37.36
C GLY A 20 -50.90 -6.49 -37.24
N ASP A 21 -49.79 -5.78 -37.06
CA ASP A 21 -49.58 -4.52 -37.79
C ASP A 21 -48.13 -4.05 -37.81
N LYS A 22 -47.83 -3.33 -38.89
CA LYS A 22 -46.56 -2.85 -39.40
C LYS A 22 -46.15 -1.54 -38.72
N GLY A 23 -44.85 -1.32 -38.58
CA GLY A 23 -44.28 -0.01 -38.25
C GLY A 23 -42.82 0.09 -38.67
N LYS A 24 -42.58 0.60 -39.87
CA LYS A 24 -41.26 0.87 -40.46
C LYS A 24 -40.57 2.07 -39.80
N ASN A 25 -39.24 2.05 -39.78
CA ASN A 25 -38.31 3.10 -40.29
C ASN A 25 -36.99 3.02 -39.52
N ARG A 26 -35.89 2.55 -40.12
CA ARG A 26 -34.90 3.31 -40.91
C ARG A 26 -34.35 4.52 -40.16
N ILE A 27 -33.11 4.39 -39.67
CA ILE A 27 -32.21 5.50 -39.34
C ILE A 27 -30.97 5.31 -40.23
N PRO A 28 -30.62 6.26 -41.11
CA PRO A 28 -29.36 6.28 -41.81
C PRO A 28 -28.35 7.24 -41.15
N SER A 29 -27.10 6.96 -41.48
CA SER A 29 -25.86 7.62 -41.14
C SER A 29 -25.64 8.95 -41.88
N ASP A 30 -24.65 9.68 -41.35
CA ASP A 30 -23.81 10.73 -41.96
C ASP A 30 -24.40 12.13 -42.18
N LEU A 31 -23.69 13.14 -41.68
CA LEU A 31 -22.97 14.13 -42.49
C LEU A 31 -22.28 15.20 -41.59
N THR A 32 -21.01 15.46 -41.90
CA THR A 32 -20.20 16.63 -41.51
C THR A 32 -20.38 17.76 -42.57
N PRO A 33 -19.53 18.80 -42.70
CA PRO A 33 -19.51 20.07 -41.95
C PRO A 33 -19.48 21.34 -42.87
N LEU A 34 -19.83 22.54 -42.40
CA LEU A 34 -19.56 23.84 -43.07
C LEU A 34 -19.49 24.95 -41.98
N SER A 35 -18.39 25.68 -41.75
CA SER A 35 -17.89 26.89 -42.47
C SER A 35 -19.02 27.87 -42.82
N GLY A 36 -19.08 29.15 -42.48
CA GLY A 36 -18.13 30.17 -42.02
C GLY A 36 -18.69 31.51 -42.55
N ALA A 37 -18.62 32.61 -41.79
CA ALA A 37 -18.79 33.97 -42.34
C ALA A 37 -18.36 35.03 -41.32
N ALA A 38 -17.53 35.95 -41.80
CA ALA A 38 -17.02 37.13 -41.12
C ALA A 38 -18.03 38.29 -41.15
N VAL A 39 -17.99 39.16 -40.13
CA VAL A 39 -18.42 40.56 -40.22
C VAL A 39 -17.50 41.41 -39.34
N GLU A 40 -16.87 42.41 -39.96
CA GLU A 40 -16.17 43.53 -39.32
C GLU A 40 -17.18 44.60 -38.89
N SER A 41 -16.97 45.29 -37.75
CA SER A 41 -17.20 46.75 -37.63
C SER A 41 -16.77 47.31 -36.26
N SER A 42 -15.85 48.27 -36.31
CA SER A 42 -15.77 49.53 -35.55
C SER A 42 -16.22 49.63 -34.08
N GLY A 43 -15.23 49.86 -33.20
CA GLY A 43 -15.03 51.08 -32.42
C GLY A 43 -16.12 51.61 -31.47
N SER A 44 -15.80 51.63 -30.18
CA SER A 44 -15.97 52.79 -29.29
C SER A 44 -15.21 52.58 -27.99
N GLU A 45 -14.57 53.66 -27.55
CA GLU A 45 -13.96 53.87 -26.23
C GLU A 45 -15.02 53.70 -25.12
N ASP A 46 -14.63 53.19 -23.95
CA ASP A 46 -15.12 53.67 -22.66
C ASP A 46 -14.26 53.09 -21.52
N GLU A 47 -13.75 54.01 -20.71
CA GLU A 47 -13.06 53.81 -19.44
C GLU A 47 -14.06 53.35 -18.37
N VAL A 48 -13.76 52.31 -17.58
CA VAL A 48 -14.24 52.17 -16.17
C VAL A 48 -13.29 51.26 -15.37
N GLU A 49 -12.61 51.90 -14.42
CA GLU A 49 -12.38 51.58 -12.99
C GLU A 49 -12.22 50.13 -12.49
N ASP A 50 -11.15 49.98 -11.69
CA ASP A 50 -11.00 49.24 -10.44
C ASP A 50 -11.39 47.75 -10.39
N ASP A 51 -10.38 46.89 -10.52
CA ASP A 51 -10.44 45.49 -10.11
C ASP A 51 -9.38 45.25 -9.01
N GLU A 52 -9.82 45.33 -7.74
CA GLU A 52 -9.08 44.83 -6.60
C GLU A 52 -9.02 43.30 -6.71
N SER A 53 -7.93 42.78 -7.28
CA SER A 53 -7.66 41.35 -7.28
C SER A 53 -7.24 40.91 -5.87
N ASP A 54 -8.22 40.51 -5.06
CA ASP A 54 -8.02 39.62 -3.92
C ASP A 54 -7.33 38.35 -4.45
N THR A 55 -6.01 38.32 -4.29
CA THR A 55 -5.23 37.11 -4.53
C THR A 55 -5.45 36.24 -3.32
N ASP A 56 -6.32 35.23 -3.48
CA ASP A 56 -6.36 34.05 -2.62
C ASP A 56 -4.94 33.45 -2.60
N GLU A 57 -4.13 33.88 -1.63
CA GLU A 57 -2.88 33.21 -1.29
C GLU A 57 -3.25 31.81 -0.81
N GLU A 58 -3.19 30.84 -1.72
CA GLU A 58 -3.15 29.43 -1.36
C GLU A 58 -2.14 29.27 -0.21
N PRO A 59 -2.52 28.60 0.90
CA PRO A 59 -1.63 28.43 2.03
C PRO A 59 -0.36 27.72 1.53
N THR A 60 0.72 28.50 1.41
CA THR A 60 2.03 28.02 1.02
C THR A 60 2.45 26.99 2.05
N ASN A 61 2.52 25.72 1.62
CA ASN A 61 2.95 24.61 2.46
C ASN A 61 4.29 25.01 3.10
N PRO A 62 4.40 25.11 4.43
CA PRO A 62 5.57 25.68 5.08
C PRO A 62 6.81 24.90 4.64
N GLN A 63 7.75 25.58 3.99
CA GLN A 63 9.00 24.92 3.59
C GLN A 63 9.70 24.40 4.85
N PRO A 64 10.23 23.17 4.82
CA PRO A 64 10.89 22.58 5.97
C PRO A 64 12.02 23.50 6.43
N VAL A 65 12.01 23.87 7.71
CA VAL A 65 13.06 24.70 8.32
C VAL A 65 14.28 23.80 8.53
N ILE A 66 15.22 23.87 7.58
CA ILE A 66 16.45 23.08 7.63
C ILE A 66 17.39 23.71 8.65
N LEU A 67 17.62 23.02 9.77
CA LEU A 67 18.64 23.42 10.74
C LEU A 67 20.05 23.11 10.22
N PRO A 68 21.06 23.96 10.52
CA PRO A 68 22.43 23.71 10.08
C PRO A 68 22.99 22.44 10.73
N GLU A 69 23.79 21.68 9.97
CA GLU A 69 24.52 20.52 10.48
C GLU A 69 25.46 20.95 11.61
N LYS A 70 25.34 20.30 12.78
CA LYS A 70 26.24 20.55 13.91
C LYS A 70 27.33 19.48 13.93
N GLU A 71 28.61 19.88 13.86
CA GLU A 71 29.73 18.96 14.13
C GLU A 71 29.67 18.59 15.62
N VAL A 72 29.44 17.30 15.91
CA VAL A 72 29.24 16.82 17.29
C VAL A 72 30.48 16.14 17.83
N GLU A 73 31.32 15.54 16.98
CA GLU A 73 32.53 14.86 17.41
C GLU A 73 33.58 14.80 16.29
N SER A 74 34.84 14.95 16.69
CA SER A 74 36.01 14.68 15.85
C SER A 74 36.93 13.70 16.58
N ARG A 75 37.32 12.60 15.92
CA ARG A 75 38.23 11.60 16.47
C ARG A 75 39.41 11.37 15.53
N GLU A 76 40.62 11.45 16.10
CA GLU A 76 41.86 11.26 15.36
C GLU A 76 42.50 9.92 15.69
N PHE A 77 43.04 9.23 14.69
CA PHE A 77 43.83 8.02 14.89
C PHE A 77 44.97 7.94 13.88
N SER A 78 46.07 7.31 14.29
CA SER A 78 47.24 7.13 13.44
C SER A 78 47.28 5.70 12.90
N SER A 79 47.71 5.53 11.66
CA SER A 79 48.05 4.19 11.14
C SER A 79 49.12 3.53 12.02
N GLU A 80 49.15 2.20 12.07
CA GLU A 80 50.21 1.44 12.77
C GLU A 80 51.63 1.86 12.34
N THR A 81 51.78 2.25 11.07
CA THR A 81 53.05 2.72 10.49
C THR A 81 53.35 4.21 10.75
N GLY A 82 52.43 4.96 11.36
CA GLY A 82 52.54 6.42 11.56
C GLY A 82 52.39 7.31 10.30
N PHE A 83 52.43 6.75 9.09
CA PHE A 83 52.38 7.52 7.83
C PHE A 83 51.10 8.30 7.57
N TYR A 84 49.97 7.84 8.11
CA TYR A 84 48.67 8.49 7.90
C TYR A 84 48.03 8.86 9.22
N LYS A 85 47.60 10.12 9.31
CA LYS A 85 46.70 10.61 10.34
C LYS A 85 45.29 10.64 9.77
N PHE A 86 44.41 9.83 10.34
CA PHE A 86 43.01 9.75 9.97
C PHE A 86 42.15 10.55 10.94
N ILE A 87 41.11 11.20 10.42
CA ILE A 87 40.19 12.03 11.20
C ILE A 87 38.76 11.64 10.80
N PHE A 88 37.99 11.17 11.77
CA PHE A 88 36.53 11.05 11.68
C PHE A 88 35.89 12.33 12.15
N LYS A 89 34.98 12.88 11.35
CA LYS A 89 34.07 13.95 11.75
C LYS A 89 32.64 13.45 11.66
N SER A 90 31.89 13.62 12.74
CA SER A 90 30.48 13.27 12.79
C SER A 90 29.61 14.51 12.92
N PHE A 91 28.60 14.57 12.06
CA PHE A 91 27.62 15.66 12.00
C PHE A 91 26.24 15.09 12.30
N VAL A 92 25.46 15.83 13.07
CA VAL A 92 24.07 15.49 13.38
C VAL A 92 23.21 16.67 12.98
N ARG A 93 22.08 16.38 12.32
CA ARG A 93 21.10 17.36 11.89
C ARG A 93 19.71 16.84 12.21
N GLU A 94 18.99 17.57 13.06
CA GLU A 94 17.57 17.33 13.29
C GLU A 94 16.80 17.85 12.09
N ASP A 95 16.12 16.94 11.40
CA ASP A 95 15.29 17.27 10.24
C ASP A 95 13.89 17.59 10.75
N LYS A 96 13.61 18.88 10.97
CA LYS A 96 12.28 19.34 11.39
C LYS A 96 11.36 19.39 10.18
N ILE A 97 10.57 18.33 10.00
CA ILE A 97 9.50 18.26 9.02
C ILE A 97 8.18 18.33 9.80
N GLY A 98 7.53 19.49 9.77
CA GLY A 98 6.33 19.77 10.55
C GLY A 98 6.64 20.14 12.02
N ARG A 99 5.78 19.70 12.94
CA ARG A 99 5.86 20.02 14.38
C ARG A 99 6.68 19.02 15.22
N GLU A 100 7.17 17.94 14.62
CA GLU A 100 7.73 16.81 15.37
C GLU A 100 9.18 16.49 14.97
N ASP A 101 10.01 16.26 15.99
CA ASP A 101 11.40 15.80 15.83
C ASP A 101 11.41 14.27 15.68
N TRP A 102 11.00 13.77 14.50
CA TRP A 102 10.92 12.34 14.19
C TRP A 102 12.05 11.82 13.31
N LEU A 103 12.81 12.71 12.68
CA LEU A 103 13.91 12.36 11.77
C LEU A 103 15.21 13.06 12.19
N THR A 104 16.31 12.31 12.19
CA THR A 104 17.63 12.88 12.41
C THR A 104 18.63 12.33 11.41
N THR A 105 19.24 13.21 10.63
CA THR A 105 20.32 12.86 9.72
C THR A 105 21.66 12.82 10.46
N ILE A 106 22.40 11.74 10.23
CA ILE A 106 23.74 11.52 10.77
C ILE A 106 24.68 11.34 9.59
N ARG A 107 25.73 12.17 9.55
CA ARG A 107 26.78 12.11 8.54
C ARG A 107 28.13 11.87 9.19
N VAL A 108 28.94 11.02 8.58
CA VAL A 108 30.30 10.71 9.00
C VAL A 108 31.24 10.94 7.84
N ASP A 109 32.23 11.81 8.02
CA ASP A 109 33.29 12.07 7.06
C ASP A 109 34.62 11.51 7.59
N LEU A 110 35.32 10.76 6.76
CA LEU A 110 36.65 10.23 7.05
C LEU A 110 37.68 10.86 6.12
N THR A 111 38.72 11.46 6.70
CA THR A 111 39.83 12.06 5.97
C THR A 111 41.18 11.51 6.42
N ALA A 112 42.17 11.49 5.52
CA ALA A 112 43.57 11.13 5.79
C ALA A 112 44.47 12.24 5.30
N ASN A 113 45.25 12.86 6.19
CA ASN A 113 46.12 14.00 5.86
C ASN A 113 45.37 15.08 5.03
N ARG A 114 44.13 15.40 5.44
CA ARG A 114 43.19 16.32 4.76
C ARG A 114 42.61 15.86 3.41
N MET A 115 42.96 14.67 2.93
CA MET A 115 42.33 14.08 1.75
C MET A 115 41.08 13.28 2.14
N ALA A 116 40.01 13.37 1.35
CA ALA A 116 38.83 12.55 1.56
C ALA A 116 39.14 11.06 1.36
N VAL A 117 38.77 10.24 2.34
CA VAL A 117 38.91 8.78 2.29
C VAL A 117 37.56 8.12 2.07
N GLY A 118 36.53 8.61 2.76
CA GLY A 118 35.18 8.11 2.62
C GLY A 118 34.17 8.95 3.40
N THR A 119 32.90 8.71 3.10
CA THR A 119 31.76 9.38 3.72
C THR A 119 30.65 8.37 3.97
N GLY A 120 29.82 8.63 4.97
CA GLY A 120 28.65 7.85 5.30
C GLY A 120 27.48 8.76 5.66
N LEU A 121 26.28 8.39 5.26
CA LEU A 121 25.04 9.08 5.55
C LEU A 121 24.01 8.08 6.05
N GLY A 122 23.35 8.39 7.15
CA GLY A 122 22.21 7.62 7.64
C GLY A 122 21.16 8.51 8.28
N LYS A 123 19.95 7.97 8.42
CA LYS A 123 18.80 8.63 9.00
C LYS A 123 18.26 7.83 10.17
N TYR A 124 18.23 8.43 11.34
CA TYR A 124 17.51 7.90 12.50
C TYR A 124 16.04 8.30 12.42
N LEU A 125 15.17 7.33 12.64
CA LEU A 125 13.74 7.44 12.52
C LEU A 125 13.08 7.10 13.85
N ALA A 126 12.48 8.09 14.50
CA ALA A 126 11.62 7.90 15.65
C ALA A 126 10.23 7.40 15.19
N LYS A 127 10.18 6.14 14.73
CA LYS A 127 9.05 5.56 13.98
C LYS A 127 7.74 5.66 14.76
N ASP A 128 7.81 5.50 16.08
CA ASP A 128 6.63 5.49 16.93
C ASP A 128 5.97 6.87 17.08
N LYS A 129 6.68 7.97 16.78
CA LYS A 129 6.10 9.32 16.79
C LYS A 129 5.17 9.59 15.61
N ILE A 130 5.40 8.94 14.48
CA ILE A 130 4.68 9.21 13.22
C ILE A 130 3.83 8.02 12.76
N ARG A 131 3.41 7.15 13.68
CA ARG A 131 2.84 5.84 13.35
C ARG A 131 1.54 5.96 12.55
N ASP A 132 0.67 6.89 12.91
CA ASP A 132 -0.63 7.17 12.29
C ASP A 132 -0.51 7.73 10.87
N ILE A 133 0.53 8.51 10.61
CA ILE A 133 0.82 9.15 9.32
C ILE A 133 2.07 8.59 8.62
N PHE A 134 2.53 7.40 9.01
CA PHE A 134 3.86 6.89 8.68
C PHE A 134 4.18 6.94 7.18
N TRP A 135 3.31 6.40 6.32
CA TRP A 135 3.54 6.47 4.86
C TRP A 135 3.38 7.88 4.29
N LYS A 136 2.46 8.69 4.82
CA LYS A 136 2.27 10.08 4.36
C LYS A 136 3.56 10.87 4.59
N THR A 137 4.09 10.82 5.80
CA THR A 137 5.37 11.45 6.18
C THR A 137 6.54 10.90 5.36
N MET A 138 6.61 9.59 5.17
CA MET A 138 7.67 8.96 4.35
C MET A 138 7.58 9.30 2.85
N SER A 139 6.45 9.80 2.36
CA SER A 139 6.27 10.11 0.94
C SER A 139 7.06 11.35 0.52
N GLU A 140 7.35 12.24 1.47
CA GLU A 140 8.08 13.50 1.28
C GLU A 140 9.61 13.30 1.31
N GLU A 141 10.07 12.10 1.66
CA GLU A 141 11.48 11.77 1.86
C GLU A 141 12.22 11.29 0.60
N VAL A 142 13.55 11.23 0.73
CA VAL A 142 14.44 10.73 -0.33
C VAL A 142 14.03 9.33 -0.79
N ALA A 143 14.10 9.10 -2.11
CA ALA A 143 13.49 7.95 -2.79
C ALA A 143 13.81 6.57 -2.19
N GLU A 144 15.05 6.31 -1.73
CA GLU A 144 15.41 5.01 -1.14
C GLU A 144 14.84 4.79 0.26
N PHE A 145 14.78 5.85 1.07
CA PHE A 145 14.20 5.80 2.41
C PHE A 145 12.69 5.59 2.34
N ARG A 146 12.01 6.34 1.46
CA ARG A 146 10.62 6.12 1.11
C ARG A 146 10.35 4.69 0.65
N ARG A 147 11.16 4.15 -0.26
CA ARG A 147 11.03 2.74 -0.70
C ARG A 147 11.14 1.79 0.50
N MET A 148 12.09 1.99 1.41
CA MET A 148 12.21 1.15 2.61
C MET A 148 10.89 1.09 3.38
N ALA A 149 10.27 2.25 3.65
CA ALA A 149 8.98 2.35 4.32
C ALA A 149 7.88 1.56 3.59
N TYR A 150 7.69 1.82 2.29
CA TYR A 150 6.63 1.16 1.50
C TYR A 150 6.87 -0.33 1.26
N PHE A 151 8.11 -0.80 1.21
CA PHE A 151 8.41 -2.20 0.95
C PHE A 151 8.31 -3.05 2.21
N LEU A 152 8.93 -2.62 3.33
CA LEU A 152 9.04 -3.41 4.56
C LEU A 152 7.83 -3.26 5.49
N PHE A 153 7.23 -2.07 5.53
CA PHE A 153 6.21 -1.72 6.51
C PHE A 153 4.85 -1.47 5.83
N ASN A 154 3.76 -1.65 6.58
CA ASN A 154 2.44 -1.18 6.18
C ASN A 154 2.30 0.34 6.43
N ARG A 155 1.12 0.89 6.13
CA ARG A 155 0.85 2.34 6.27
C ARG A 155 1.00 2.90 7.68
N TYR A 156 1.03 2.02 8.68
CA TYR A 156 1.19 2.36 10.10
C TYR A 156 2.57 2.00 10.65
N GLY A 157 3.57 1.77 9.78
CA GLY A 157 4.93 1.45 10.24
C GLY A 157 5.09 0.07 10.89
N ARG A 158 4.11 -0.84 10.71
CA ARG A 158 4.23 -2.23 11.17
C ARG A 158 4.87 -3.11 10.12
N PHE A 159 5.68 -4.06 10.54
CA PHE A 159 6.35 -4.98 9.64
C PHE A 159 5.33 -5.85 8.92
N LYS A 160 5.46 -5.96 7.59
CA LYS A 160 4.43 -6.64 6.81
C LYS A 160 4.34 -8.12 7.15
N GLU A 161 3.12 -8.58 7.33
CA GLU A 161 2.79 -9.94 7.75
C GLU A 161 3.47 -11.04 6.92
N HIS A 162 3.58 -10.86 5.60
CA HIS A 162 4.24 -11.85 4.75
C HIS A 162 5.72 -12.04 5.09
N PHE A 163 6.42 -11.03 5.63
CA PHE A 163 7.80 -11.21 6.08
C PHE A 163 7.89 -11.94 7.43
N LYS A 164 6.80 -12.09 8.17
CA LYS A 164 6.73 -12.81 9.45
C LYS A 164 6.39 -14.28 9.25
N SER A 165 5.29 -14.54 8.53
CA SER A 165 4.67 -15.87 8.53
C SER A 165 4.74 -16.62 7.20
N HIS A 166 4.98 -15.94 6.07
CA HIS A 166 4.91 -16.59 4.76
C HIS A 166 6.04 -17.63 4.57
N PRO A 167 5.77 -18.81 3.99
CA PRO A 167 6.77 -19.89 3.86
C PRO A 167 8.10 -19.50 3.20
N VAL A 168 8.04 -18.67 2.15
CA VAL A 168 9.21 -18.15 1.43
C VAL A 168 9.54 -16.69 1.74
N GLN A 169 8.57 -15.76 1.72
CA GLN A 169 8.84 -14.33 1.93
C GLN A 169 9.48 -14.02 3.29
N ARG A 170 9.27 -14.83 4.34
CA ARG A 170 9.94 -14.62 5.63
C ARG A 170 11.46 -14.77 5.59
N GLY A 171 12.02 -15.26 4.48
CA GLY A 171 13.45 -15.44 4.31
C GLY A 171 14.00 -16.43 5.33
N SER A 172 14.96 -15.99 6.15
CA SER A 172 15.50 -16.78 7.26
C SER A 172 14.51 -16.92 8.43
N GLY A 173 13.46 -16.11 8.50
CA GLY A 173 12.45 -16.14 9.57
C GLY A 173 12.94 -15.61 10.91
N VAL A 174 14.10 -14.94 10.95
CA VAL A 174 14.66 -14.32 12.16
C VAL A 174 14.18 -12.91 12.42
N TRP A 175 13.41 -12.34 11.48
CA TRP A 175 12.82 -11.01 11.62
C TRP A 175 11.31 -11.13 11.79
N GLY A 176 10.73 -10.43 12.75
CA GLY A 176 9.35 -10.58 13.17
C GLY A 176 8.75 -9.32 13.78
N ASP A 177 8.03 -9.51 14.88
CA ASP A 177 7.28 -8.45 15.56
C ASP A 177 8.17 -7.40 16.24
N GLU A 178 9.46 -7.67 16.42
CA GLU A 178 10.42 -6.69 16.92
C GLU A 178 10.57 -5.48 15.99
N LEU A 179 10.19 -5.60 14.72
CA LEU A 179 10.15 -4.49 13.77
C LEU A 179 8.81 -3.72 13.78
N ASP A 180 7.77 -4.20 14.47
CA ASP A 180 6.50 -3.47 14.60
C ASP A 180 6.66 -2.23 15.49
N ASN A 181 7.56 -2.28 16.46
CA ASN A 181 7.76 -1.22 17.46
C ASN A 181 9.20 -0.73 17.47
N GLY A 182 9.41 0.48 18.01
CA GLY A 182 10.72 1.04 18.20
C GLY A 182 11.29 1.71 16.96
N ASP A 183 12.39 2.40 17.20
CA ASP A 183 13.01 3.30 16.25
C ASP A 183 13.95 2.56 15.31
N ILE A 184 14.21 3.14 14.15
CA ILE A 184 15.03 2.51 13.10
C ILE A 184 16.15 3.45 12.70
N PHE A 185 17.33 2.90 12.42
CA PHE A 185 18.38 3.64 11.74
C PHE A 185 18.54 3.13 10.31
N PHE A 186 18.45 4.01 9.31
CA PHE A 186 18.62 3.64 7.90
C PHE A 186 19.93 4.20 7.36
N ILE A 187 20.81 3.34 6.87
CA ILE A 187 22.03 3.75 6.18
C ILE A 187 21.68 4.04 4.73
N GLU A 188 21.74 5.32 4.36
CA GLU A 188 21.40 5.79 3.02
C GLU A 188 22.58 5.60 2.05
N CYS A 189 23.79 5.97 2.48
CA CYS A 189 24.98 5.78 1.66
C CYS A 189 26.25 5.53 2.48
N VAL A 190 27.15 4.75 1.90
CA VAL A 190 28.53 4.60 2.37
C VAL A 190 29.43 4.64 1.15
N HIS A 191 30.33 5.60 1.10
CA HIS A 191 31.27 5.78 0.01
C HIS A 191 32.69 5.70 0.53
N VAL A 192 33.54 4.92 -0.14
CA VAL A 192 34.99 4.90 0.10
C VAL A 192 35.68 5.16 -1.23
N VAL A 193 36.58 6.14 -1.23
CA VAL A 193 37.37 6.53 -2.40
C VAL A 193 38.17 5.32 -2.90
N PRO A 194 38.22 5.04 -4.23
CA PRO A 194 38.82 3.83 -4.78
C PRO A 194 40.20 3.44 -4.25
N ALA A 195 41.11 4.41 -4.08
CA ALA A 195 42.47 4.20 -3.57
C ALA A 195 42.54 3.70 -2.10
N TRP A 196 41.44 3.84 -1.37
CA TRP A 196 41.31 3.48 0.03
C TRP A 196 40.43 2.25 0.27
N ARG A 197 39.86 1.66 -0.78
CA ARG A 197 39.01 0.47 -0.66
C ARG A 197 39.79 -0.75 -0.19
N ARG A 198 39.06 -1.71 0.39
CA ARG A 198 39.61 -2.99 0.90
C ARG A 198 40.59 -2.86 2.08
N LYS A 199 40.68 -1.68 2.70
CA LYS A 199 41.50 -1.40 3.90
C LYS A 199 40.67 -1.30 5.19
N GLY A 200 39.42 -1.79 5.18
CA GLY A 200 38.54 -1.77 6.37
C GLY A 200 37.73 -0.49 6.60
N PHE A 201 38.06 0.63 5.95
CA PHE A 201 37.40 1.93 6.20
C PHE A 201 35.88 1.94 6.02
N GLY A 202 35.34 1.12 5.11
CA GLY A 202 33.88 1.00 4.94
C GLY A 202 33.19 0.50 6.21
N ASN A 203 33.77 -0.51 6.88
CA ASN A 203 33.24 -1.01 8.15
C ASN A 203 33.38 0.04 9.25
N MET A 204 34.52 0.75 9.29
CA MET A 204 34.73 1.80 10.28
C MET A 204 33.70 2.93 10.17
N ILE A 205 33.36 3.35 8.95
CA ILE A 205 32.30 4.34 8.71
C ILE A 205 30.92 3.80 9.17
N ILE A 206 30.61 2.54 8.86
CA ILE A 206 29.35 1.90 9.29
C ILE A 206 29.24 1.84 10.81
N ASP A 207 30.29 1.37 11.48
CA ASP A 207 30.30 1.23 12.94
C ASP A 207 30.21 2.62 13.60
N GLU A 208 30.82 3.65 13.00
CA GLU A 208 30.67 5.04 13.45
C GLU A 208 29.23 5.54 13.32
N LEU A 209 28.60 5.34 12.15
CA LEU A 209 27.21 5.73 11.92
C LEU A 209 26.27 5.05 12.93
N ILE A 210 26.43 3.74 13.14
CA ILE A 210 25.63 2.97 14.11
C ILE A 210 25.87 3.49 15.52
N ALA A 211 27.13 3.66 15.93
CA ALA A 211 27.46 4.18 17.26
C ALA A 211 26.85 5.56 17.52
N LYS A 212 26.75 6.42 16.49
CA LYS A 212 26.10 7.73 16.57
C LYS A 212 24.59 7.65 16.62
N SER A 213 24.00 6.70 15.90
CA SER A 213 22.56 6.47 15.93
C SER A 213 22.04 6.04 17.31
N CYS A 214 22.91 5.55 18.20
CA CYS A 214 22.57 5.13 19.56
C CYS A 214 22.91 6.17 20.65
N ARG A 215 23.19 7.44 20.30
CA ARG A 215 23.48 8.52 21.27
C ARG A 215 22.26 9.41 21.51
N GLU A 216 22.29 10.17 22.61
CA GLU A 216 21.28 11.21 22.93
C GLU A 216 19.86 10.63 23.11
N GLY A 217 19.76 9.48 23.79
CA GLY A 217 18.48 8.81 24.06
C GLY A 217 17.93 7.99 22.88
N ARG A 218 18.56 8.06 21.71
CA ARG A 218 18.21 7.24 20.55
C ARG A 218 18.57 5.78 20.77
N THR A 219 17.64 4.88 20.49
CA THR A 219 17.81 3.44 20.70
C THR A 219 17.16 2.64 19.56
N PRO A 220 17.72 2.72 18.34
CA PRO A 220 17.11 2.03 17.21
C PRO A 220 17.14 0.52 17.45
N VAL A 221 16.04 -0.18 17.19
CA VAL A 221 15.97 -1.65 17.35
C VAL A 221 16.78 -2.36 16.26
N VAL A 222 16.85 -1.75 15.08
CA VAL A 222 17.57 -2.27 13.92
C VAL A 222 18.21 -1.15 13.11
N THR A 223 19.38 -1.44 12.55
CA THR A 223 19.95 -0.66 11.45
C THR A 223 19.64 -1.33 10.10
N ILE A 224 18.97 -0.63 9.20
CA ILE A 224 18.56 -1.12 7.88
C ILE A 224 19.42 -0.50 6.78
N VAL A 225 19.72 -1.28 5.74
CA VAL A 225 20.41 -0.79 4.54
C VAL A 225 19.84 -1.39 3.26
N SER A 226 19.85 -0.58 2.19
CA SER A 226 19.60 -1.03 0.82
C SER A 226 20.95 -1.22 0.12
N PRO A 227 21.29 -2.41 -0.43
CA PRO A 227 22.49 -2.61 -1.25
C PRO A 227 22.56 -1.68 -2.46
N GLN A 228 21.43 -1.09 -2.85
CA GLN A 228 21.35 -0.12 -3.95
C GLN A 228 21.90 1.26 -3.58
N CYS A 229 22.37 1.49 -2.35
CA CYS A 229 23.13 2.69 -2.02
C CYS A 229 24.42 2.88 -2.86
N PHE A 230 24.88 1.81 -3.53
CA PHE A 230 25.99 1.84 -4.49
C PHE A 230 25.54 1.93 -5.95
N LEU A 231 24.27 2.27 -6.23
CA LEU A 231 23.72 2.28 -7.59
C LEU A 231 24.49 3.23 -8.51
N ASN A 232 24.91 4.40 -8.01
CA ASN A 232 25.69 5.37 -8.79
C ASN A 232 27.00 4.75 -9.29
N GLU A 233 27.68 3.97 -8.45
CA GLU A 233 28.92 3.29 -8.85
C GLU A 233 28.67 2.22 -9.92
N ILE A 234 27.57 1.48 -9.80
CA ILE A 234 27.17 0.50 -10.82
C ILE A 234 26.86 1.22 -12.14
N GLN A 235 26.15 2.34 -12.09
CA GLN A 235 25.80 3.13 -13.26
C GLN A 235 27.06 3.69 -13.95
N GLU A 236 27.99 4.26 -13.19
CA GLU A 236 29.26 4.77 -13.74
C GLU A 236 30.06 3.68 -14.45
N ARG A 237 30.17 2.49 -13.85
CA ARG A 237 30.88 1.34 -14.45
C ARG A 237 30.20 0.77 -15.69
N THR A 238 28.90 1.02 -15.86
CA THR A 238 28.10 0.44 -16.95
C THR A 238 27.71 1.43 -18.03
N LYS A 239 27.99 2.72 -17.84
CA LYS A 239 27.56 3.83 -18.71
C LYS A 239 27.87 3.64 -20.19
N ASN A 240 29.01 3.02 -20.51
CA ASN A 240 29.49 2.82 -21.88
C ASN A 240 29.49 1.36 -22.33
N GLU A 241 28.84 0.48 -21.56
CA GLU A 241 28.86 -0.96 -21.81
C GLU A 241 27.59 -1.42 -22.53
N GLY A 242 27.72 -2.35 -23.48
CA GLY A 242 26.55 -3.02 -24.06
C GLY A 242 25.72 -3.72 -22.97
N TRP A 243 24.40 -3.78 -23.12
CA TRP A 243 23.48 -4.19 -22.04
C TRP A 243 23.84 -5.54 -21.39
N TYR A 244 24.33 -6.50 -22.17
CA TYR A 244 24.77 -7.81 -21.72
C TYR A 244 25.95 -7.69 -20.74
N LYS A 245 27.00 -6.97 -21.14
CA LYS A 245 28.20 -6.74 -20.31
C LYS A 245 27.86 -5.88 -19.10
N ALA A 246 27.03 -4.86 -19.29
CA ALA A 246 26.49 -4.04 -18.20
C ALA A 246 25.74 -4.89 -17.16
N HIS A 247 24.90 -5.83 -17.59
CA HIS A 247 24.19 -6.74 -16.69
C HIS A 247 25.14 -7.67 -15.92
N GLN A 248 26.19 -8.19 -16.56
CA GLN A 248 27.19 -9.02 -15.88
C GLN A 248 27.98 -8.23 -14.84
N ILE A 249 28.38 -7.00 -15.16
CA ILE A 249 29.07 -6.08 -14.23
C ILE A 249 28.17 -5.78 -13.04
N GLU A 250 26.90 -5.45 -13.30
CA GLU A 250 25.89 -5.17 -12.28
C GLU A 250 25.66 -6.37 -11.35
N ALA A 251 25.48 -7.57 -11.90
CA ALA A 251 25.28 -8.79 -11.11
C ALA A 251 26.48 -9.11 -10.22
N ARG A 252 27.71 -9.06 -10.76
CA ARG A 252 28.95 -9.30 -9.99
C ARG A 252 29.17 -8.24 -8.91
N THR A 253 28.92 -6.97 -9.25
CA THR A 253 29.10 -5.86 -8.30
C THR A 253 28.07 -5.97 -7.17
N MET A 254 26.82 -6.32 -7.47
CA MET A 254 25.78 -6.54 -6.47
C MET A 254 26.12 -7.70 -5.52
N GLU A 255 26.68 -8.80 -6.03
CA GLU A 255 27.15 -9.91 -5.20
C GLU A 255 28.28 -9.51 -4.25
N GLN A 256 29.21 -8.68 -4.72
CA GLN A 256 30.28 -8.12 -3.88
C GLN A 256 29.73 -7.21 -2.78
N ILE A 257 28.76 -6.35 -3.11
CA ILE A 257 28.09 -5.46 -2.15
C ILE A 257 27.31 -6.27 -1.10
N ILE A 258 26.53 -7.27 -1.53
CA ILE A 258 25.81 -8.17 -0.62
C ILE A 258 26.79 -8.89 0.30
N SER A 259 27.90 -9.41 -0.24
CA SER A 259 28.94 -10.05 0.56
C SER A 259 29.56 -9.09 1.58
N PHE A 260 29.78 -7.83 1.20
CA PHE A 260 30.27 -6.80 2.10
C PHE A 260 29.31 -6.60 3.28
N TRP A 261 28.03 -6.27 3.03
CA TRP A 261 27.05 -6.06 4.10
C TRP A 261 26.90 -7.26 5.03
N ARG A 262 26.91 -8.48 4.48
CA ARG A 262 26.85 -9.71 5.29
C ARG A 262 28.07 -9.87 6.19
N LYS A 263 29.26 -9.60 5.67
CA LYS A 263 30.50 -9.61 6.47
C LYS A 263 30.51 -8.51 7.53
N SER A 264 29.81 -7.41 7.32
CA SER A 264 29.60 -6.33 8.29
C SER A 264 28.46 -6.63 9.29
N GLY A 265 27.96 -7.86 9.35
CA GLY A 265 26.97 -8.30 10.34
C GLY A 265 25.50 -8.12 9.93
N PHE A 266 25.22 -7.62 8.72
CA PHE A 266 23.84 -7.44 8.26
C PHE A 266 23.26 -8.74 7.68
N ARG A 267 21.99 -9.02 7.94
CA ARG A 267 21.26 -10.18 7.39
C ARG A 267 20.01 -9.71 6.66
N ARG A 268 19.59 -10.46 5.64
CA ARG A 268 18.46 -10.05 4.82
C ARG A 268 17.17 -10.01 5.63
N ILE A 269 16.37 -8.96 5.44
CA ILE A 269 15.04 -8.82 6.04
C ILE A 269 14.03 -9.49 5.11
N GLY A 270 13.55 -10.67 5.51
CA GLY A 270 12.67 -11.49 4.68
C GLY A 270 13.31 -11.85 3.33
N SER A 271 12.48 -11.86 2.28
CA SER A 271 12.87 -11.96 0.87
C SER A 271 13.18 -10.61 0.23
N SER A 272 13.14 -9.52 1.01
CA SER A 272 13.28 -8.18 0.48
C SER A 272 14.71 -7.90 -0.02
N ARG A 273 14.86 -6.74 -0.68
CA ARG A 273 16.18 -6.22 -1.05
C ARG A 273 16.96 -5.65 0.14
N PHE A 274 16.32 -5.44 1.29
CA PHE A 274 16.93 -4.78 2.45
C PHE A 274 17.61 -5.76 3.38
N PHE A 275 18.59 -5.25 4.12
CA PHE A 275 19.31 -5.99 5.15
C PHE A 275 19.25 -5.24 6.47
N GLY A 276 19.17 -5.97 7.57
CA GLY A 276 19.12 -5.45 8.93
C GLY A 276 20.31 -5.93 9.75
N ARG A 277 20.79 -5.06 10.65
CA ARG A 277 21.70 -5.41 11.75
C ARG A 277 20.99 -5.04 13.06
N PRO A 278 20.66 -6.02 13.91
CA PRO A 278 19.96 -5.75 15.17
C PRO A 278 20.89 -5.03 16.13
N THR A 279 20.32 -4.19 17.00
CA THR A 279 21.06 -3.60 18.13
C THR A 279 21.24 -4.60 19.26
N ASP A 280 20.27 -5.51 19.44
CA ASP A 280 20.35 -6.60 20.40
C ASP A 280 21.39 -7.66 19.96
N PRO A 281 22.47 -7.89 20.74
CA PRO A 281 23.48 -8.89 20.41
C PRO A 281 22.97 -10.33 20.52
N SER A 282 21.86 -10.57 21.23
CA SER A 282 21.25 -11.89 21.38
C SER A 282 20.28 -12.26 20.24
N HIS A 283 20.04 -11.31 19.33
CA HIS A 283 19.11 -11.50 18.22
C HIS A 283 19.54 -12.67 17.31
N PRO A 284 18.62 -13.56 16.88
CA PRO A 284 18.97 -14.78 16.15
C PRO A 284 19.75 -14.54 14.85
N SER A 285 19.55 -13.40 14.19
CA SER A 285 20.28 -13.03 12.98
C SER A 285 21.80 -12.93 13.16
N VAL A 286 22.29 -12.66 14.37
CA VAL A 286 23.73 -12.59 14.70
C VAL A 286 24.42 -13.95 14.52
N THR A 287 23.69 -15.04 14.75
CA THR A 287 24.21 -16.41 14.65
C THR A 287 24.28 -16.94 13.21
N ILE A 288 23.59 -16.30 12.28
CA ILE A 288 23.57 -16.71 10.86
C ILE A 288 24.93 -16.36 10.25
N LEU A 289 25.61 -17.32 9.64
CA LEU A 289 26.83 -17.04 8.87
C LEU A 289 26.50 -16.33 7.53
N PRO A 290 27.38 -15.45 7.01
CA PRO A 290 27.17 -14.74 5.73
C PRO A 290 26.75 -15.64 4.55
N GLU A 291 27.32 -16.83 4.46
CA GLU A 291 27.05 -17.86 3.46
C GLU A 291 25.69 -18.55 3.64
N ASN A 292 25.18 -18.60 4.87
CA ASN A 292 23.91 -19.23 5.22
C ASN A 292 22.73 -18.24 5.19
N ASP A 293 22.98 -16.95 4.98
CA ASP A 293 21.93 -15.93 4.92
C ASP A 293 21.04 -16.08 3.66
N PHE A 294 19.75 -15.80 3.83
CA PHE A 294 18.73 -16.04 2.80
C PHE A 294 19.04 -15.29 1.49
N ASN A 295 18.90 -15.98 0.36
CA ASN A 295 19.05 -15.39 -0.97
C ASN A 295 17.80 -15.67 -1.81
N PRO A 296 17.05 -14.63 -2.22
CA PRO A 296 15.89 -14.83 -3.07
C PRO A 296 16.30 -15.36 -4.44
N ALA A 297 15.38 -16.08 -5.08
CA ALA A 297 15.59 -16.59 -6.43
C ALA A 297 15.81 -15.42 -7.41
N LYS A 298 16.79 -15.58 -8.29
CA LYS A 298 17.11 -14.56 -9.31
C LYS A 298 16.38 -14.92 -10.61
N PRO A 299 15.91 -13.91 -11.38
CA PRO A 299 15.44 -14.14 -12.74
C PRO A 299 16.49 -14.85 -13.58
N THR A 300 16.07 -15.79 -14.42
CA THR A 300 16.98 -16.45 -15.37
C THR A 300 17.43 -15.43 -16.40
N PHE A 301 18.72 -15.37 -16.65
CA PHE A 301 19.29 -14.49 -17.66
C PHE A 301 18.94 -14.99 -19.07
N ASP A 302 18.39 -14.11 -19.92
CA ASP A 302 18.11 -14.40 -21.34
C ASP A 302 18.85 -13.37 -22.22
N PRO A 303 19.93 -13.76 -22.94
CA PRO A 303 20.71 -12.88 -23.80
C PRO A 303 19.95 -12.28 -24.98
N GLU A 304 18.72 -12.70 -25.26
CA GLU A 304 17.88 -12.15 -26.33
C GLU A 304 16.86 -11.12 -25.82
N LEU A 305 16.69 -11.02 -24.50
CA LEU A 305 15.72 -10.15 -23.84
C LEU A 305 16.42 -9.18 -22.87
N PRO A 306 16.70 -7.93 -23.29
CA PRO A 306 17.18 -6.92 -22.36
C PRO A 306 16.17 -6.70 -21.21
N PRO A 307 16.62 -6.42 -19.98
CA PRO A 307 15.72 -6.18 -18.86
C PRO A 307 14.81 -4.97 -19.11
N GLU A 308 13.53 -5.09 -18.78
CA GLU A 308 12.51 -4.04 -19.00
C GLU A 308 12.87 -2.68 -18.37
N SER A 309 13.69 -2.67 -17.31
CA SER A 309 14.16 -1.45 -16.65
C SER A 309 15.13 -0.63 -17.50
N LYS A 310 15.93 -1.26 -18.38
CA LYS A 310 16.90 -0.55 -19.24
C LYS A 310 16.28 -0.05 -20.56
N VAL A 311 15.12 -0.59 -20.94
CA VAL A 311 14.33 -0.07 -22.08
C VAL A 311 13.71 1.31 -21.74
N LYS A 312 13.35 1.52 -20.47
CA LYS A 312 12.67 2.74 -19.99
C LYS A 312 13.59 3.93 -19.69
N GLN A 313 14.91 3.72 -19.58
CA GLN A 313 15.82 4.73 -19.05
C GLN A 313 16.41 5.69 -20.09
N SER A 314 16.22 5.47 -21.40
CA SER A 314 16.82 6.34 -22.43
C SER A 314 16.30 6.17 -23.87
N ALA A 315 15.25 5.40 -24.11
CA ALA A 315 14.85 5.05 -25.48
C ALA A 315 13.69 5.94 -25.99
N PRO A 316 13.73 6.46 -27.23
CA PRO A 316 12.55 7.07 -27.87
C PRO A 316 11.40 6.05 -27.94
N LYS A 317 10.13 6.51 -27.91
CA LYS A 317 8.92 5.65 -27.93
C LYS A 317 8.99 4.53 -28.97
N SER A 318 9.58 4.82 -30.14
CA SER A 318 9.78 3.86 -31.23
C SER A 318 10.62 2.63 -30.84
N GLN A 319 11.60 2.78 -29.94
CA GLN A 319 12.50 1.71 -29.52
C GLN A 319 11.97 0.92 -28.31
N GLU A 320 11.11 1.53 -27.49
CA GLU A 320 10.29 0.81 -26.50
C GLU A 320 9.29 -0.14 -27.19
N ASP A 321 8.64 0.34 -28.25
CA ASP A 321 7.69 -0.44 -29.04
C ASP A 321 8.38 -1.58 -29.80
N ILE A 322 9.59 -1.37 -30.33
CA ILE A 322 10.42 -2.43 -30.92
C ILE A 322 10.82 -3.48 -29.87
N SER A 323 11.23 -3.06 -28.67
CA SER A 323 11.63 -3.99 -27.60
C SER A 323 10.45 -4.80 -27.08
N ARG A 324 9.28 -4.16 -26.90
CA ARG A 324 8.03 -4.86 -26.59
C ARG A 324 7.62 -5.82 -27.69
N SER A 325 7.69 -5.40 -28.95
CA SER A 325 7.39 -6.25 -30.11
C SER A 325 8.30 -7.48 -30.16
N ARG A 326 9.60 -7.31 -29.93
CA ARG A 326 10.57 -8.41 -29.85
C ARG A 326 10.30 -9.35 -28.67
N SER A 327 10.02 -8.81 -27.49
CA SER A 327 9.64 -9.61 -26.31
C SER A 327 8.37 -10.41 -26.54
N MET A 328 7.36 -9.79 -27.15
CA MET A 328 6.10 -10.47 -27.48
C MET A 328 6.29 -11.53 -28.56
N LYS A 329 7.18 -11.31 -29.54
CA LYS A 329 7.55 -12.33 -30.53
C LYS A 329 8.24 -13.53 -29.87
N LEU A 330 9.23 -13.29 -29.01
CA LEU A 330 9.91 -14.37 -28.28
C LEU A 330 8.98 -15.14 -27.34
N LEU A 331 8.07 -14.45 -26.66
CA LEU A 331 7.01 -15.10 -25.88
C LEU A 331 6.09 -15.94 -26.77
N ARG A 332 5.71 -15.44 -27.95
CA ARG A 332 4.90 -16.20 -28.91
C ARG A 332 5.60 -17.47 -29.36
N ASP A 333 6.90 -17.39 -29.65
CA ASP A 333 7.67 -18.49 -30.22
C ASP A 333 8.07 -19.54 -29.16
N ARG A 334 8.36 -19.11 -27.92
CA ARG A 334 8.89 -19.97 -26.83
C ARG A 334 7.86 -20.37 -25.79
N LEU A 335 6.88 -19.51 -25.51
CA LEU A 335 5.92 -19.63 -24.41
C LEU A 335 4.50 -19.26 -24.90
N VAL A 336 4.01 -20.03 -25.88
CA VAL A 336 2.77 -19.75 -26.62
C VAL A 336 1.58 -19.47 -25.68
N THR A 337 1.45 -20.25 -24.60
CA THR A 337 0.36 -20.09 -23.63
C THR A 337 0.48 -18.81 -22.82
N HIS A 338 1.68 -18.41 -22.41
CA HIS A 338 1.92 -17.12 -21.76
C HIS A 338 1.57 -15.96 -22.68
N HIS A 339 2.00 -16.02 -23.95
CA HIS A 339 1.63 -15.02 -24.96
C HIS A 339 0.11 -14.92 -25.12
N ALA A 340 -0.60 -16.04 -25.25
CA ALA A 340 -2.06 -16.06 -25.39
C ALA A 340 -2.77 -15.40 -24.19
N VAL A 341 -2.35 -15.74 -22.96
CA VAL A 341 -2.87 -15.12 -21.73
C VAL A 341 -2.65 -13.61 -21.70
N LEU A 342 -1.51 -13.13 -22.18
CA LEU A 342 -1.16 -11.71 -22.17
C LEU A 342 -1.85 -10.89 -23.26
N THR A 343 -2.24 -11.50 -24.38
CA THR A 343 -2.73 -10.81 -25.58
C THR A 343 -4.22 -10.96 -25.86
N LEU A 344 -4.79 -12.13 -25.62
CA LEU A 344 -6.21 -12.38 -25.91
C LEU A 344 -7.11 -11.79 -24.82
N GLN A 345 -8.43 -11.74 -25.04
CA GLN A 345 -9.38 -11.56 -23.93
C GLN A 345 -9.55 -12.85 -23.12
N ASP A 346 -10.34 -12.83 -22.04
CA ASP A 346 -10.45 -13.99 -21.14
C ASP A 346 -11.14 -15.18 -21.83
N GLU A 347 -12.27 -14.95 -22.51
CA GLU A 347 -13.02 -15.98 -23.23
C GLU A 347 -12.23 -16.56 -24.42
N GLU A 348 -11.58 -15.69 -25.18
CA GLU A 348 -10.73 -16.08 -26.31
C GLU A 348 -9.53 -16.89 -25.85
N CYS A 349 -8.95 -16.54 -24.70
CA CYS A 349 -7.87 -17.29 -24.08
C CYS A 349 -8.32 -18.70 -23.69
N VAL A 350 -9.51 -18.85 -23.10
CA VAL A 350 -10.08 -20.17 -22.81
C VAL A 350 -10.30 -20.97 -24.09
N ALA A 351 -10.87 -20.37 -25.13
CA ALA A 351 -11.08 -21.03 -26.43
C ALA A 351 -9.76 -21.46 -27.08
N PHE A 352 -8.73 -20.62 -26.98
CA PHE A 352 -7.38 -20.95 -27.42
C PHE A 352 -6.81 -22.14 -26.65
N LEU A 353 -6.85 -22.11 -25.31
CA LEU A 353 -6.33 -23.17 -24.46
C LEU A 353 -7.05 -24.51 -24.65
N TRP A 354 -8.36 -24.48 -24.92
CA TRP A 354 -9.15 -25.67 -25.23
C TRP A 354 -8.65 -26.39 -26.50
N ASN A 355 -8.30 -25.61 -27.51
CA ASN A 355 -7.87 -26.13 -28.82
C ASN A 355 -6.35 -26.33 -28.91
N PHE A 356 -5.60 -25.89 -27.90
CA PHE A 356 -4.15 -25.96 -27.89
C PHE A 356 -3.67 -27.41 -27.78
N LYS A 357 -3.06 -27.92 -28.85
CA LYS A 357 -2.39 -29.22 -28.88
C LYS A 357 -0.88 -28.97 -28.78
N PRO A 358 -0.21 -29.30 -27.67
CA PRO A 358 1.24 -29.11 -27.60
C PRO A 358 1.93 -29.95 -28.68
N PRO A 359 2.89 -29.40 -29.43
CA PRO A 359 3.75 -30.21 -30.30
C PRO A 359 4.43 -31.30 -29.47
N LYS A 360 4.60 -32.51 -30.03
CA LYS A 360 5.20 -33.67 -29.34
C LYS A 360 6.62 -33.42 -28.77
N SER A 361 7.25 -32.29 -29.10
CA SER A 361 8.58 -31.86 -28.65
C SER A 361 8.61 -30.52 -27.88
N GLN A 362 7.47 -29.89 -27.56
CA GLN A 362 7.44 -28.62 -26.80
C GLN A 362 6.64 -28.74 -25.50
N LEU A 363 7.17 -28.06 -24.48
CA LEU A 363 6.76 -28.05 -23.08
C LEU A 363 5.24 -28.17 -22.87
N ASN A 364 4.86 -29.18 -22.09
CA ASN A 364 3.54 -29.28 -21.47
C ASN A 364 3.25 -27.98 -20.71
N ILE A 365 2.02 -27.46 -20.80
CA ILE A 365 1.54 -26.23 -20.13
C ILE A 365 1.93 -26.22 -18.64
N THR A 366 2.03 -27.41 -18.03
CA THR A 366 2.37 -27.61 -16.61
C THR A 366 3.81 -27.25 -16.24
N ASN A 367 4.75 -27.29 -17.20
CA ASN A 367 6.18 -27.18 -16.92
C ASN A 367 6.82 -25.91 -17.51
N SER A 368 6.06 -25.12 -18.29
CA SER A 368 6.59 -23.90 -18.89
C SER A 368 6.52 -22.71 -17.92
N VAL A 369 7.65 -22.05 -17.74
CA VAL A 369 7.79 -20.83 -16.96
C VAL A 369 8.56 -19.77 -17.75
N ASP A 370 8.29 -18.51 -17.47
CA ASP A 370 9.10 -17.42 -18.00
C ASP A 370 10.39 -17.21 -17.19
N ARG A 371 11.17 -16.19 -17.57
CA ARG A 371 12.41 -15.83 -16.88
C ARG A 371 12.26 -15.44 -15.41
N PHE A 372 11.04 -15.16 -14.96
CA PHE A 372 10.69 -14.84 -13.59
C PHE A 372 10.03 -16.03 -12.89
N LEU A 373 10.15 -17.23 -13.45
CA LEU A 373 9.53 -18.46 -12.97
C LEU A 373 8.00 -18.36 -12.90
N ASN A 374 7.38 -17.41 -13.60
CA ASN A 374 5.91 -17.33 -13.70
C ASN A 374 5.45 -18.36 -14.72
N ASN A 375 4.60 -19.29 -14.29
CA ASN A 375 3.85 -20.16 -15.19
C ASN A 375 2.63 -19.42 -15.81
N THR A 376 1.90 -20.09 -16.70
CA THR A 376 0.70 -19.52 -17.36
C THR A 376 -0.38 -19.09 -16.35
N LEU A 377 -0.52 -19.78 -15.22
CA LEU A 377 -1.51 -19.45 -14.19
C LEU A 377 -1.15 -18.16 -13.42
N HIS A 378 0.14 -17.89 -13.17
CA HIS A 378 0.60 -16.61 -12.63
C HIS A 378 0.18 -15.45 -13.54
N HIS A 379 0.44 -15.56 -14.85
CA HIS A 379 0.06 -14.53 -15.82
C HIS A 379 -1.45 -14.32 -15.88
N ALA A 380 -2.24 -15.40 -15.84
CA ALA A 380 -3.71 -15.31 -15.84
C ALA A 380 -4.23 -14.60 -14.57
N ALA A 381 -3.62 -14.89 -13.42
CA ALA A 381 -3.88 -14.21 -12.16
C ALA A 381 -3.54 -12.71 -12.23
N MET A 382 -2.36 -12.36 -12.72
CA MET A 382 -1.88 -10.97 -12.86
C MET A 382 -2.66 -10.13 -13.86
N ARG A 383 -3.32 -10.79 -14.82
CA ARG A 383 -4.22 -10.16 -15.79
C ARG A 383 -5.70 -10.20 -15.41
N PHE A 384 -6.03 -10.69 -14.22
CA PHE A 384 -7.41 -10.83 -13.74
C PHE A 384 -8.31 -11.56 -14.73
N LYS A 385 -7.90 -12.76 -15.15
CA LYS A 385 -8.64 -13.59 -16.12
C LYS A 385 -9.38 -14.75 -15.44
N PRO A 386 -10.54 -14.51 -14.80
CA PRO A 386 -11.22 -15.51 -13.98
C PRO A 386 -11.58 -16.80 -14.74
N LYS A 387 -12.02 -16.71 -16.00
CA LYS A 387 -12.41 -17.90 -16.79
C LYS A 387 -11.18 -18.72 -17.15
N THR A 388 -10.10 -18.07 -17.56
CA THR A 388 -8.80 -18.70 -17.80
C THR A 388 -8.26 -19.38 -16.53
N ILE A 389 -8.31 -18.71 -15.38
CA ILE A 389 -7.90 -19.28 -14.09
C ILE A 389 -8.72 -20.53 -13.76
N ALA A 390 -10.05 -20.44 -13.83
CA ALA A 390 -10.94 -21.56 -13.55
C ALA A 390 -10.67 -22.74 -14.50
N TRP A 391 -10.42 -22.46 -15.78
CA TRP A 391 -10.08 -23.47 -16.77
C TRP A 391 -8.74 -24.14 -16.48
N LEU A 392 -7.69 -23.36 -16.21
CA LEU A 392 -6.35 -23.88 -15.90
C LEU A 392 -6.37 -24.76 -14.64
N LEU A 393 -7.05 -24.31 -13.59
CA LEU A 393 -7.21 -25.07 -12.35
C LEU A 393 -7.97 -26.38 -12.53
N SER A 394 -8.92 -26.44 -13.47
CA SER A 394 -9.76 -27.62 -13.69
C SER A 394 -9.15 -28.62 -14.69
N ASN A 395 -8.40 -28.14 -15.68
CA ASN A 395 -8.00 -28.96 -16.84
C ASN A 395 -6.48 -29.14 -16.97
N ALA A 396 -5.68 -28.17 -16.50
CA ALA A 396 -4.24 -28.16 -16.71
C ALA A 396 -3.44 -28.36 -15.41
N ASN A 397 -4.04 -28.10 -14.25
CA ASN A 397 -3.38 -28.18 -12.94
C ASN A 397 -3.32 -29.61 -12.36
N LYS A 398 -2.76 -30.55 -13.13
CA LYS A 398 -2.50 -31.92 -12.65
C LYS A 398 -1.57 -31.88 -11.43
N ASP A 399 -1.89 -32.64 -10.41
CA ASP A 399 -1.13 -32.74 -9.14
C ASP A 399 -0.81 -31.39 -8.48
N ASN A 400 -1.66 -30.38 -8.73
CA ASN A 400 -1.50 -29.00 -8.26
C ASN A 400 -0.23 -28.26 -8.75
N LEU A 401 0.49 -28.80 -9.74
CA LEU A 401 1.78 -28.27 -10.20
C LEU A 401 1.75 -26.79 -10.57
N LEU A 402 0.69 -26.32 -11.25
CA LEU A 402 0.58 -24.91 -11.62
C LEU A 402 0.24 -24.02 -10.42
N SER A 403 -0.65 -24.50 -9.55
CA SER A 403 -1.13 -23.73 -8.39
C SER A 403 -0.11 -23.66 -7.24
N SER A 404 0.78 -24.65 -7.10
CA SER A 404 1.80 -24.69 -6.05
C SER A 404 3.17 -24.17 -6.50
N ALA A 405 3.41 -24.04 -7.80
CA ALA A 405 4.65 -23.48 -8.32
C ALA A 405 4.84 -22.04 -7.82
N ARG A 406 6.08 -21.69 -7.49
CA ARG A 406 6.46 -20.37 -7.00
C ARG A 406 7.30 -19.63 -8.03
N ASN A 407 7.03 -18.34 -8.20
CA ASN A 407 7.83 -17.45 -9.04
C ASN A 407 9.15 -17.04 -8.35
N VAL A 408 9.96 -16.19 -8.99
CA VAL A 408 11.24 -15.70 -8.42
C VAL A 408 11.07 -14.93 -7.12
N GLU A 409 9.93 -14.26 -6.93
CA GLU A 409 9.64 -13.58 -5.68
C GLU A 409 9.29 -14.59 -4.59
N GLY A 410 8.92 -15.82 -4.95
CA GLY A 410 8.52 -16.87 -4.03
C GLY A 410 7.02 -16.98 -3.85
N TYR A 411 6.21 -16.34 -4.69
CA TYR A 411 4.75 -16.41 -4.65
C TYR A 411 4.19 -17.52 -5.54
N THR A 412 3.17 -18.21 -5.05
CA THR A 412 2.24 -18.98 -5.88
C THR A 412 1.33 -18.05 -6.71
N PRO A 413 0.60 -18.55 -7.72
CA PRO A 413 -0.31 -17.69 -8.50
C PRO A 413 -1.36 -16.96 -7.67
N GLU A 414 -1.93 -17.61 -6.64
CA GLU A 414 -2.92 -16.98 -5.76
C GLU A 414 -2.27 -15.94 -4.83
N GLU A 415 -1.10 -16.24 -4.28
CA GLU A 415 -0.36 -15.29 -3.44
C GLU A 415 0.08 -14.07 -4.26
N ALA A 416 0.55 -14.26 -5.49
CA ALA A 416 0.90 -13.17 -6.40
C ALA A 416 -0.31 -12.28 -6.68
N LEU A 417 -1.50 -12.88 -6.91
CA LEU A 417 -2.77 -12.14 -7.05
C LEU A 417 -3.04 -11.28 -5.82
N LYS A 418 -2.97 -11.86 -4.63
CA LYS A 418 -3.19 -11.14 -3.37
C LYS A 418 -2.18 -10.00 -3.17
N ALA A 419 -0.90 -10.24 -3.44
CA ALA A 419 0.15 -9.23 -3.34
C ALA A 419 -0.10 -8.05 -4.30
N ARG A 420 -0.49 -8.34 -5.55
CA ARG A 420 -0.88 -7.31 -6.53
C ARG A 420 -2.10 -6.51 -6.08
N LEU A 421 -3.11 -7.18 -5.52
CA LEU A 421 -4.31 -6.51 -5.02
C LEU A 421 -4.02 -5.66 -3.80
N GLU A 422 -3.12 -6.08 -2.91
CA GLU A 422 -2.68 -5.24 -1.81
C GLU A 422 -2.03 -3.95 -2.32
N ILE A 423 -1.11 -4.03 -3.29
CA ILE A 423 -0.53 -2.84 -3.93
C ILE A 423 -1.61 -1.94 -4.53
N MET A 424 -2.58 -2.50 -5.25
CA MET A 424 -3.69 -1.72 -5.82
C MET A 424 -4.59 -1.06 -4.78
N ARG A 425 -4.74 -1.68 -3.61
CA ARG A 425 -5.54 -1.14 -2.51
C ARG A 425 -4.83 0.04 -1.86
N THR A 426 -3.52 -0.05 -1.68
CA THR A 426 -2.80 0.82 -0.77
C THR A 426 -1.93 1.86 -1.46
N ILE A 427 -1.44 1.60 -2.68
CA ILE A 427 -0.42 2.43 -3.32
C ILE A 427 -0.85 2.80 -4.74
N ARG A 428 -0.78 4.09 -5.06
CA ARG A 428 -0.78 4.57 -6.44
C ARG A 428 0.66 4.72 -6.91
N ILE A 429 0.94 4.12 -8.06
CA ILE A 429 2.25 4.16 -8.69
C ILE A 429 2.17 5.13 -9.86
N GLU A 430 2.69 6.34 -9.66
CA GLU A 430 2.70 7.37 -10.70
C GLU A 430 4.04 7.42 -11.43
N LYS A 431 4.01 7.92 -12.66
CA LYS A 431 5.24 8.27 -13.36
C LYS A 431 5.75 9.56 -12.74
N SER A 432 7.03 9.61 -12.41
CA SER A 432 7.63 10.84 -11.91
C SER A 432 7.45 11.97 -12.93
N PRO A 433 7.11 13.21 -12.51
CA PRO A 433 6.94 14.35 -13.40
C PRO A 433 8.16 14.63 -14.28
N ASP A 434 9.36 14.35 -13.77
CA ASP A 434 10.63 14.52 -14.47
C ASP A 434 10.93 13.42 -15.52
N GLY A 435 10.03 12.45 -15.69
CA GLY A 435 10.22 11.32 -16.60
C GLY A 435 11.29 10.33 -16.12
N SER A 436 11.82 10.47 -14.89
CA SER A 436 12.78 9.54 -14.34
C SER A 436 12.16 8.15 -14.17
N ALA A 437 13.01 7.12 -14.21
CA ALA A 437 12.59 5.74 -13.99
C ALA A 437 12.11 5.48 -12.54
N ASN A 438 12.25 6.47 -11.64
CA ASN A 438 11.69 6.41 -10.32
C ASN A 438 10.17 6.60 -10.42
N ARG A 439 9.43 5.60 -9.94
CA ARG A 439 7.98 5.73 -9.82
C ARG A 439 7.67 6.38 -8.49
N ASP A 440 6.79 7.36 -8.52
CA ASP A 440 6.31 7.97 -7.29
C ASP A 440 5.29 7.04 -6.63
N LEU A 441 5.33 6.95 -5.31
CA LEU A 441 4.46 6.10 -4.52
C LEU A 441 3.66 6.99 -3.58
N SER A 442 2.34 6.94 -3.69
CA SER A 442 1.42 7.64 -2.81
C SER A 442 0.43 6.68 -2.16
N ASP A 443 0.13 6.90 -0.89
CA ASP A 443 -0.91 6.16 -0.17
C ASP A 443 -2.30 6.54 -0.70
N ILE A 444 -3.06 5.55 -1.14
CA ILE A 444 -4.44 5.70 -1.60
C ILE A 444 -5.42 4.84 -0.79
N SER A 445 -4.99 4.29 0.34
CA SER A 445 -5.79 3.37 1.15
C SER A 445 -7.15 3.94 1.51
N ALA A 446 -7.21 5.24 1.87
CA ALA A 446 -8.45 5.94 2.18
C ALA A 446 -9.37 6.16 0.96
N ALA A 447 -8.80 6.28 -0.25
CA ALA A 447 -9.53 6.50 -1.51
C ALA A 447 -9.91 5.19 -2.22
N PHE A 448 -9.60 4.03 -1.63
CA PHE A 448 -9.89 2.74 -2.22
C PHE A 448 -11.39 2.49 -2.36
N THR A 449 -11.87 2.21 -3.57
CA THR A 449 -13.30 1.99 -3.86
C THR A 449 -13.67 0.51 -4.07
N GLY A 450 -12.70 -0.39 -3.87
CA GLY A 450 -12.86 -1.82 -4.09
C GLY A 450 -12.16 -2.32 -5.35
N PHE A 451 -11.86 -3.62 -5.38
CA PHE A 451 -11.21 -4.25 -6.52
C PHE A 451 -12.11 -4.31 -7.75
N PRO A 452 -11.54 -4.27 -8.97
CA PRO A 452 -12.31 -4.43 -10.19
C PRO A 452 -12.98 -5.81 -10.25
N LYS A 453 -14.15 -5.87 -10.89
CA LYS A 453 -15.00 -7.06 -10.99
C LYS A 453 -14.21 -8.33 -11.37
N ASN A 454 -13.36 -8.24 -12.38
CA ASN A 454 -12.56 -9.37 -12.86
C ASN A 454 -11.53 -9.87 -11.82
N ALA A 455 -10.97 -8.98 -11.01
CA ALA A 455 -10.08 -9.38 -9.91
C ALA A 455 -10.84 -10.12 -8.80
N VAL A 456 -12.06 -9.66 -8.48
CA VAL A 456 -12.95 -10.33 -7.53
C VAL A 456 -13.28 -11.75 -7.99
N TYR A 457 -13.65 -11.91 -9.26
CA TYR A 457 -13.90 -13.23 -9.84
C TYR A 457 -12.63 -14.08 -9.96
N ALA A 458 -11.45 -13.48 -10.17
CA ALA A 458 -10.19 -14.21 -10.17
C ALA A 458 -9.91 -14.82 -8.79
N LEU A 459 -10.10 -14.07 -7.70
CA LEU A 459 -10.04 -14.59 -6.33
C LEU A 459 -11.08 -15.69 -6.09
N ALA A 460 -12.31 -15.50 -6.58
CA ALA A 460 -13.37 -16.48 -6.46
C ALA A 460 -13.04 -17.79 -7.20
N ALA A 461 -12.39 -17.70 -8.37
CA ALA A 461 -11.95 -18.85 -9.15
C ALA A 461 -10.90 -19.69 -8.41
N PHE A 462 -9.90 -19.06 -7.77
CA PHE A 462 -8.94 -19.78 -6.90
C PHE A 462 -9.64 -20.47 -5.73
N LYS A 463 -10.67 -19.83 -5.15
CA LYS A 463 -11.51 -20.41 -4.09
C LYS A 463 -12.56 -21.40 -4.60
N ARG A 464 -12.60 -21.69 -5.90
CA ARG A 464 -13.57 -22.58 -6.58
C ARG A 464 -15.03 -22.21 -6.31
N LEU A 465 -15.33 -20.92 -6.19
CA LEU A 465 -16.67 -20.39 -5.97
C LEU A 465 -17.33 -20.11 -7.34
N ARG A 466 -18.37 -20.89 -7.69
CA ARG A 466 -19.12 -20.70 -8.96
C ARG A 466 -20.19 -19.63 -8.85
N ASP A 467 -20.94 -19.66 -7.74
CA ASP A 467 -21.96 -18.66 -7.42
C ASP A 467 -21.47 -17.80 -6.25
N LEU A 468 -21.30 -16.50 -6.52
CA LEU A 468 -20.77 -15.56 -5.54
C LEU A 468 -21.90 -14.70 -4.98
N PRO A 469 -22.53 -15.09 -3.86
CA PRO A 469 -23.58 -14.27 -3.26
C PRO A 469 -23.05 -12.90 -2.89
N ARG A 470 -23.92 -11.89 -2.91
CA ARG A 470 -23.53 -10.47 -2.79
C ARG A 470 -22.60 -10.19 -1.61
N TYR A 471 -22.86 -10.79 -0.44
CA TYR A 471 -22.03 -10.58 0.74
C TYR A 471 -20.59 -11.13 0.56
N LYS A 472 -20.41 -12.30 -0.07
CA LYS A 472 -19.08 -12.84 -0.39
C LYS A 472 -18.39 -12.00 -1.48
N TYR A 473 -19.14 -11.52 -2.45
CA TYR A 473 -18.62 -10.60 -3.47
C TYR A 473 -18.01 -9.36 -2.80
N LEU A 474 -18.76 -8.72 -1.90
CA LEU A 474 -18.29 -7.54 -1.17
C LEU A 474 -17.07 -7.83 -0.29
N GLN A 475 -17.06 -8.98 0.41
CA GLN A 475 -15.90 -9.40 1.19
C GLN A 475 -14.63 -9.54 0.33
N LEU A 476 -14.73 -10.14 -0.86
CA LEU A 476 -13.60 -10.22 -1.78
C LEU A 476 -13.24 -8.86 -2.38
N GLN A 477 -14.23 -8.06 -2.78
CA GLN A 477 -14.05 -6.73 -3.37
C GLN A 477 -13.27 -5.79 -2.45
N PHE A 478 -13.50 -5.87 -1.15
CA PHE A 478 -12.86 -4.99 -0.17
C PHE A 478 -11.72 -5.65 0.62
N GLY A 479 -11.26 -6.85 0.21
CA GLY A 479 -10.07 -7.47 0.81
C GLY A 479 -10.27 -8.04 2.22
N CYS A 480 -11.50 -8.38 2.60
CA CYS A 480 -11.79 -9.00 3.90
C CYS A 480 -11.05 -10.34 4.05
N THR A 481 -10.23 -10.45 5.09
CA THR A 481 -9.47 -11.68 5.42
C THR A 481 -10.18 -12.53 6.48
N CYS A 482 -10.93 -11.92 7.42
CA CYS A 482 -11.63 -12.63 8.49
C CYS A 482 -12.94 -13.32 8.05
N ARG A 483 -13.46 -12.99 6.86
CA ARG A 483 -14.75 -13.46 6.31
C ARG A 483 -15.99 -13.06 7.13
N GLN A 484 -15.84 -12.16 8.09
CA GLN A 484 -16.91 -11.71 8.98
C GLN A 484 -17.20 -10.21 8.88
N CYS A 485 -16.51 -9.48 7.97
CA CYS A 485 -16.76 -8.06 7.76
C CYS A 485 -18.19 -7.82 7.27
N ILE A 486 -18.85 -6.84 7.86
CA ILE A 486 -20.14 -6.32 7.40
C ILE A 486 -19.89 -5.58 6.09
N SER A 487 -20.63 -5.97 5.05
CA SER A 487 -20.47 -5.46 3.68
C SER A 487 -19.03 -5.56 3.14
N GLY A 488 -18.22 -6.46 3.69
CA GLY A 488 -16.81 -6.61 3.31
C GLY A 488 -15.86 -5.53 3.83
N ILE A 489 -16.37 -4.47 4.46
CA ILE A 489 -15.57 -3.29 4.88
C ILE A 489 -15.36 -3.25 6.40
N LEU A 490 -16.43 -3.29 7.18
CA LEU A 490 -16.38 -3.09 8.63
C LEU A 490 -16.06 -4.41 9.33
N SER A 491 -14.85 -4.55 9.87
CA SER A 491 -14.43 -5.77 10.55
C SER A 491 -15.11 -5.96 11.92
N PRO A 492 -15.09 -7.18 12.48
CA PRO A 492 -15.62 -7.41 13.82
C PRO A 492 -14.95 -6.58 14.90
N ARG A 493 -13.61 -6.44 14.87
CA ARG A 493 -12.83 -5.67 15.85
C ARG A 493 -13.13 -4.17 15.74
N MET A 494 -13.01 -3.62 14.53
CA MET A 494 -13.32 -2.22 14.24
C MET A 494 -14.76 -1.84 14.62
N ARG A 495 -15.73 -2.74 14.40
CA ARG A 495 -17.13 -2.53 14.82
C ARG A 495 -17.27 -2.41 16.33
N VAL A 496 -16.58 -3.26 17.09
CA VAL A 496 -16.60 -3.18 18.55
C VAL A 496 -15.89 -1.91 19.02
N ALA A 497 -14.77 -1.54 18.40
CA ALA A 497 -14.07 -0.28 18.69
C ALA A 497 -14.99 0.93 18.52
N LEU A 498 -15.59 1.10 17.33
CA LEU A 498 -16.53 2.19 17.04
C LEU A 498 -17.76 2.17 17.95
N MET A 499 -18.30 0.98 18.27
CA MET A 499 -19.47 0.86 19.14
C MET A 499 -19.14 1.28 20.57
N CYS A 500 -17.99 0.87 21.10
CA CYS A 500 -17.53 1.26 22.42
C CYS A 500 -17.23 2.75 22.46
N GLN A 501 -16.57 3.29 21.45
CA GLN A 501 -16.26 4.72 21.36
C GLN A 501 -17.53 5.56 21.30
N ALA A 502 -18.50 5.19 20.47
CA ALA A 502 -19.79 5.89 20.38
C ALA A 502 -20.55 5.88 21.72
N ARG A 503 -20.55 4.76 22.45
CA ARG A 503 -21.17 4.68 23.79
C ARG A 503 -20.44 5.54 24.81
N TRP A 504 -19.12 5.59 24.74
CA TRP A 504 -18.31 6.39 25.63
C TRP A 504 -18.58 7.88 25.40
N ILE A 505 -18.53 8.35 24.15
CA ILE A 505 -18.84 9.74 23.81
C ILE A 505 -20.27 10.11 24.24
N HIS A 506 -21.26 9.23 23.95
CA HIS A 506 -22.64 9.45 24.41
C HIS A 506 -22.73 9.64 25.92
N LYS A 507 -22.03 8.81 26.71
CA LYS A 507 -22.02 8.92 28.17
C LYS A 507 -21.32 10.19 28.64
N MET A 508 -20.20 10.57 28.02
CA MET A 508 -19.43 11.77 28.38
C MET A 508 -20.15 13.07 28.06
N LEU A 509 -20.88 13.12 26.94
CA LEU A 509 -21.67 14.27 26.50
C LEU A 509 -23.12 14.23 27.03
N GLY A 510 -23.50 13.20 27.79
CA GLY A 510 -24.86 13.05 28.31
C GLY A 510 -25.05 13.80 29.63
N ASN A 511 -26.28 14.21 29.94
CA ASN A 511 -26.65 14.89 31.19
C ASN A 511 -26.79 13.92 32.39
N GLY A 512 -25.95 12.89 32.46
CA GLY A 512 -26.01 11.86 33.50
C GLY A 512 -25.43 12.30 34.86
N GLU A 513 -25.54 11.43 35.87
CA GLU A 513 -24.92 11.65 37.17
C GLU A 513 -23.39 11.48 37.07
N GLY A 514 -22.67 12.59 36.96
CA GLY A 514 -21.21 12.66 36.92
C GLY A 514 -20.70 14.01 36.37
N PRO A 515 -19.38 14.27 36.42
CA PRO A 515 -18.80 15.44 35.77
C PRO A 515 -19.08 15.38 34.27
N SER A 516 -19.86 16.35 33.77
CA SER A 516 -20.19 16.43 32.34
C SER A 516 -18.98 16.95 31.57
N MET A 517 -18.71 16.41 30.37
CA MET A 517 -17.71 16.99 29.47
C MET A 517 -18.03 18.45 29.13
N TRP A 518 -19.31 18.82 29.16
CA TRP A 518 -19.78 20.19 28.97
C TRP A 518 -19.32 21.15 30.08
N ASP A 519 -18.99 20.64 31.27
CA ASP A 519 -18.50 21.45 32.40
C ASP A 519 -16.96 21.64 32.38
N MET A 520 -16.25 20.87 31.53
CA MET A 520 -14.80 20.94 31.38
C MET A 520 -14.45 21.73 30.11
N ASP A 521 -14.20 21.02 29.01
CA ASP A 521 -13.92 21.59 27.71
C ASP A 521 -14.45 20.63 26.63
N PRO A 522 -15.60 20.94 26.01
CA PRO A 522 -16.18 20.10 24.96
C PRO A 522 -15.52 20.32 23.58
N SER A 523 -14.52 21.21 23.45
CA SER A 523 -14.01 21.68 22.15
C SER A 523 -13.60 20.54 21.22
N ALA A 524 -12.89 19.53 21.74
CA ALA A 524 -12.49 18.35 20.97
C ALA A 524 -13.66 17.54 20.39
N TYR A 525 -14.86 17.64 20.99
CA TYR A 525 -16.06 16.92 20.57
C TYR A 525 -17.01 17.76 19.71
N VAL A 526 -16.79 19.07 19.61
CA VAL A 526 -17.67 19.98 18.84
C VAL A 526 -16.94 20.68 17.68
N GLN A 527 -15.65 20.41 17.48
CA GLN A 527 -14.80 21.11 16.50
C GLN A 527 -15.28 21.06 15.05
N TYR A 528 -16.07 20.05 14.66
CA TYR A 528 -16.63 19.94 13.31
C TYR A 528 -18.01 20.56 13.15
N LEU A 529 -18.66 20.99 14.23
CA LEU A 529 -19.91 21.73 14.13
C LEU A 529 -19.64 23.13 13.56
N THR A 530 -20.63 23.72 12.90
CA THR A 530 -20.50 25.11 12.44
C THR A 530 -20.32 26.06 13.64
N PRO A 531 -19.63 27.20 13.49
CA PRO A 531 -19.42 28.14 14.58
C PRO A 531 -20.72 28.53 15.30
N GLU A 532 -21.80 28.74 14.55
CA GLU A 532 -23.13 29.07 15.10
C GLU A 532 -23.67 27.94 15.97
N LEU A 533 -23.54 26.70 15.50
CA LEU A 533 -24.02 25.53 16.23
C LEU A 533 -23.14 25.23 17.46
N GLN A 534 -21.84 25.54 17.41
CA GLN A 534 -20.95 25.48 18.57
C GLN A 534 -21.39 26.44 19.69
N GLU A 535 -21.81 27.66 19.36
CA GLU A 535 -22.32 28.60 20.38
C GLU A 535 -23.66 28.14 20.97
N ILE A 536 -24.55 27.66 20.09
CA ILE A 536 -25.86 27.14 20.51
C ILE A 536 -25.70 25.93 21.42
N ILE A 537 -24.87 24.95 21.04
CA ILE A 537 -24.71 23.71 21.82
C ILE A 537 -24.02 23.95 23.17
N ARG A 538 -23.21 25.00 23.33
CA ARG A 538 -22.63 25.36 24.64
C ARG A 538 -23.70 25.82 25.64
N THR A 539 -24.79 26.41 25.17
CA THR A 539 -25.80 27.05 26.04
C THR A 539 -27.09 26.24 26.15
N GLU A 540 -27.46 25.49 25.12
CA GLU A 540 -28.75 24.78 25.06
C GLU A 540 -28.64 23.28 25.41
N LYS A 541 -28.99 22.92 26.66
CA LYS A 541 -29.03 21.52 27.14
C LYS A 541 -29.83 20.54 26.26
N PRO A 542 -31.00 20.90 25.68
CA PRO A 542 -31.71 20.01 24.78
C PRO A 542 -30.90 19.67 23.51
N ILE A 543 -30.12 20.63 23.00
CA ILE A 543 -29.28 20.43 21.80
C ILE A 543 -28.06 19.58 22.15
N GLN A 544 -27.44 19.79 23.31
CA GLN A 544 -26.38 18.91 23.85
C GLN A 544 -26.84 17.44 23.92
N GLN A 545 -28.01 17.21 24.51
CA GLN A 545 -28.59 15.87 24.61
C GLN A 545 -28.92 15.32 23.21
N GLY A 546 -29.44 16.16 22.32
CA GLY A 546 -29.73 15.80 20.94
C GLY A 546 -28.51 15.29 20.16
N TYR A 547 -27.41 16.03 20.28
CA TYR A 547 -26.10 15.67 19.72
C TYR A 547 -25.56 14.36 20.32
N SER A 548 -25.55 14.26 21.65
CA SER A 548 -25.12 13.05 22.37
C SER A 548 -25.91 11.80 21.95
N ASN A 549 -27.24 11.93 21.76
CA ASN A 549 -28.10 10.82 21.36
C ASN A 549 -27.74 10.26 19.97
N LEU A 550 -27.18 11.05 19.06
CA LEU A 550 -26.76 10.54 17.75
C LEU A 550 -25.69 9.46 17.91
N PHE A 551 -24.72 9.64 18.81
CA PHE A 551 -23.73 8.60 19.13
C PHE A 551 -24.38 7.32 19.69
N PHE A 552 -25.42 7.44 20.52
CA PHE A 552 -26.20 6.29 20.96
C PHE A 552 -26.84 5.52 19.78
N PHE A 553 -27.45 6.23 18.83
CA PHE A 553 -28.04 5.59 17.65
C PHE A 553 -27.00 4.95 16.73
N VAL A 554 -25.79 5.52 16.64
CA VAL A 554 -24.66 4.88 15.96
C VAL A 554 -24.27 3.57 16.65
N ALA A 555 -24.11 3.58 17.98
CA ALA A 555 -23.79 2.38 18.75
C ALA A 555 -24.84 1.28 18.57
N GLU A 556 -26.13 1.64 18.57
CA GLU A 556 -27.22 0.70 18.35
C GLU A 556 -27.24 0.14 16.91
N THR A 557 -26.91 0.96 15.92
CA THR A 557 -26.74 0.52 14.53
C THR A 557 -25.62 -0.52 14.40
N LEU A 558 -24.47 -0.27 15.04
CA LEU A 558 -23.33 -1.18 15.08
C LEU A 558 -23.63 -2.46 15.86
N ARG A 559 -24.40 -2.37 16.96
CA ARG A 559 -24.88 -3.51 17.73
C ARG A 559 -25.76 -4.43 16.89
N ARG A 560 -26.60 -3.87 16.03
CA ARG A 560 -27.45 -4.59 15.05
C ARG A 560 -26.67 -5.14 13.85
N ARG A 561 -25.32 -5.05 13.85
CA ARG A 561 -24.42 -5.50 12.77
C ARG A 561 -24.73 -4.85 11.42
N LYS A 562 -25.13 -3.58 11.43
CA LYS A 562 -25.25 -2.74 10.22
C LYS A 562 -24.05 -1.82 10.08
N LEU A 563 -23.82 -1.34 8.86
CA LEU A 563 -22.88 -0.24 8.64
C LEU A 563 -23.46 1.04 9.25
N PRO A 564 -22.64 1.90 9.86
CA PRO A 564 -23.09 3.19 10.36
C PRO A 564 -23.18 4.19 9.19
N THR A 565 -24.08 3.95 8.23
CA THR A 565 -24.39 4.96 7.19
C THR A 565 -25.40 5.96 7.74
N VAL A 566 -25.46 7.16 7.17
CA VAL A 566 -26.49 8.16 7.53
C VAL A 566 -27.88 7.54 7.48
N CYS A 567 -28.20 6.80 6.42
CA CYS A 567 -29.49 6.13 6.26
C CYS A 567 -29.75 5.07 7.35
N ASP A 568 -28.78 4.20 7.64
CA ASP A 568 -28.94 3.14 8.64
C ASP A 568 -29.07 3.68 10.07
N VAL A 569 -28.36 4.76 10.39
CA VAL A 569 -28.44 5.42 11.70
C VAL A 569 -29.77 6.15 11.84
N MET A 570 -30.22 6.88 10.82
CA MET A 570 -31.53 7.53 10.82
C MET A 570 -32.67 6.50 10.89
N ASN A 571 -32.58 5.38 10.17
CA ASN A 571 -33.53 4.29 10.31
C ASN A 571 -33.56 3.71 11.73
N THR A 572 -32.39 3.65 12.39
CA THR A 572 -32.31 3.24 13.78
C THR A 572 -32.99 4.26 14.69
N TYR A 573 -32.75 5.57 14.51
CA TYR A 573 -33.46 6.66 15.19
C TYR A 573 -34.98 6.56 15.02
N PHE A 574 -35.48 6.47 13.78
CA PHE A 574 -36.92 6.38 13.50
C PHE A 574 -37.57 5.08 14.01
N SER A 575 -36.80 4.02 14.26
CA SER A 575 -37.32 2.79 14.84
C SER A 575 -37.66 2.92 16.33
N TYR A 576 -37.19 3.96 17.01
CA TYR A 576 -37.60 4.27 18.38
C TYR A 576 -38.97 4.96 18.34
N LYS A 577 -39.95 4.33 19.00
CA LYS A 577 -41.37 4.75 19.00
C LYS A 577 -41.58 6.18 19.51
N GLU A 578 -40.67 6.66 20.36
CA GLU A 578 -40.60 8.05 20.79
C GLU A 578 -39.42 8.69 20.08
N ALA A 579 -39.69 9.51 19.06
CA ALA A 579 -38.67 10.36 18.47
C ALA A 579 -38.12 11.24 19.60
N VAL A 580 -36.84 11.08 19.94
CA VAL A 580 -36.26 11.84 21.07
C VAL A 580 -36.26 13.32 20.69
N PRO A 581 -37.09 14.18 21.32
CA PRO A 581 -37.33 15.54 20.82
C PRO A 581 -36.05 16.36 20.71
N CYS A 582 -35.13 16.15 21.65
CA CYS A 582 -33.80 16.75 21.68
C CYS A 582 -32.98 16.46 20.40
N THR A 583 -33.00 15.22 19.89
CA THR A 583 -32.26 14.83 18.67
C THR A 583 -32.83 15.54 17.45
N ARG A 584 -34.15 15.68 17.36
CA ARG A 584 -34.79 16.43 16.30
C ARG A 584 -34.40 17.91 16.35
N MET A 585 -34.39 18.52 17.54
CA MET A 585 -33.98 19.92 17.70
C MET A 585 -32.55 20.17 17.20
N PHE A 586 -31.60 19.27 17.50
CA PHE A 586 -30.22 19.39 17.00
C PHE A 586 -30.17 19.35 15.46
N LEU A 587 -30.89 18.40 14.84
CA LEU A 587 -30.95 18.27 13.38
C LEU A 587 -31.64 19.48 12.72
N ASP A 588 -32.74 19.97 13.30
CA ASP A 588 -33.49 21.14 12.80
C ASP A 588 -32.66 22.43 12.88
N LYS A 589 -31.65 22.48 13.77
CA LYS A 589 -30.69 23.58 13.91
C LYS A 589 -29.47 23.48 12.98
N GLY A 590 -29.50 22.54 12.03
CA GLY A 590 -28.45 22.37 11.02
C GLY A 590 -27.36 21.37 11.40
N GLY A 591 -27.47 20.70 12.56
CA GLY A 591 -26.54 19.65 12.94
C GLY A 591 -26.67 18.41 12.05
N THR A 592 -25.55 17.74 11.77
CA THR A 592 -25.54 16.59 10.85
C THR A 592 -24.95 15.32 11.46
N LEU A 593 -25.27 14.17 10.86
CA LEU A 593 -24.62 12.90 11.21
C LEU A 593 -23.17 12.84 10.73
N GLN A 594 -22.82 13.61 9.70
CA GLN A 594 -21.46 13.70 9.19
C GLN A 594 -20.52 14.29 10.25
N ASP A 595 -20.97 15.32 10.98
CA ASP A 595 -20.19 15.92 12.08
C ASP A 595 -19.95 14.91 13.20
N VAL A 596 -20.97 14.11 13.52
CA VAL A 596 -20.90 13.01 14.50
C VAL A 596 -19.94 11.92 14.04
N PHE A 597 -19.97 11.53 12.76
CA PHE A 597 -19.07 10.53 12.21
C PHE A 597 -17.63 10.99 12.26
N ARG A 598 -17.32 12.23 11.88
CA ARG A 598 -15.95 12.77 11.94
C ARG A 598 -15.35 12.65 13.34
N ILE A 599 -16.08 13.12 14.35
CA ILE A 599 -15.65 12.97 15.76
C ILE A 599 -15.50 11.50 16.14
N LEU A 600 -16.47 10.65 15.80
CA LEU A 600 -16.41 9.23 16.17
C LEU A 600 -15.20 8.52 15.55
N PHE A 601 -14.95 8.73 14.26
CA PHE A 601 -13.85 8.08 13.53
C PHE A 601 -12.50 8.59 13.99
N GLU A 602 -12.34 9.90 14.16
CA GLU A 602 -11.13 10.49 14.72
C GLU A 602 -10.83 9.92 16.11
N GLN A 603 -11.78 10.00 17.04
CA GLN A 603 -11.57 9.52 18.40
C GLN A 603 -11.34 7.99 18.47
N ALA A 604 -11.97 7.21 17.59
CA ALA A 604 -11.73 5.77 17.51
C ALA A 604 -10.34 5.43 16.95
N ARG A 605 -9.85 6.24 16.00
CA ARG A 605 -8.50 6.12 15.44
C ARG A 605 -7.45 6.52 16.47
N ASP A 606 -7.65 7.64 17.16
CA ASP A 606 -6.71 8.17 18.16
C ASP A 606 -6.62 7.28 19.41
N SER A 607 -7.63 6.44 19.65
CA SER A 607 -7.63 5.46 20.74
C SER A 607 -7.20 4.04 20.32
N ASP A 608 -7.02 3.79 19.02
CA ASP A 608 -6.61 2.50 18.47
C ASP A 608 -5.21 2.11 18.98
N ASP A 609 -4.93 0.81 19.10
CA ASP A 609 -3.65 0.31 19.59
C ASP A 609 -2.48 0.50 18.61
N TRP A 610 -2.77 0.67 17.32
CA TRP A 610 -1.76 0.85 16.30
C TRP A 610 -1.77 2.24 15.69
N VAL A 611 -2.94 2.84 15.52
CA VAL A 611 -3.05 4.19 14.96
C VAL A 611 -3.03 5.27 16.04
N GLY A 612 -3.31 4.92 17.29
CA GLY A 612 -3.50 5.87 18.38
C GLY A 612 -2.71 5.53 19.64
N ASP A 613 -3.28 5.92 20.79
CA ASP A 613 -2.70 5.77 22.12
C ASP A 613 -3.00 4.41 22.80
N GLY A 614 -3.79 3.55 22.15
CA GLY A 614 -4.18 2.23 22.65
C GLY A 614 -5.17 2.22 23.83
N THR A 615 -5.74 3.35 24.21
CA THR A 615 -6.76 3.42 25.27
C THR A 615 -8.00 2.56 24.95
N GLN A 616 -8.28 2.31 23.68
CA GLN A 616 -9.37 1.43 23.25
C GLN A 616 -9.17 -0.02 23.73
N MET A 617 -7.94 -0.54 23.68
CA MET A 617 -7.64 -1.90 24.17
C MET A 617 -7.82 -1.98 25.68
N GLN A 618 -7.45 -0.96 26.44
CA GLN A 618 -7.67 -0.95 27.88
C GLN A 618 -9.15 -1.11 28.26
N ARG A 619 -10.06 -0.58 27.42
CA ARG A 619 -11.51 -0.59 27.65
C ARG A 619 -12.20 -1.86 27.14
N ALA A 620 -11.67 -2.49 26.09
CA ALA A 620 -12.37 -3.54 25.34
C ALA A 620 -11.52 -4.77 24.97
N ALA A 621 -10.29 -4.90 25.51
CA ALA A 621 -9.35 -5.99 25.19
C ALA A 621 -10.01 -7.37 25.21
N ILE A 622 -10.70 -7.71 26.31
CA ILE A 622 -11.35 -9.03 26.48
C ILE A 622 -12.26 -9.37 25.30
N VAL A 623 -13.02 -8.40 24.79
CA VAL A 623 -13.92 -8.64 23.66
C VAL A 623 -13.15 -8.64 22.35
N ILE A 624 -12.25 -7.67 22.14
CA ILE A 624 -11.52 -7.50 20.87
C ILE A 624 -10.58 -8.68 20.59
N GLU A 625 -9.88 -9.18 21.61
CA GLU A 625 -8.94 -10.31 21.49
C GLU A 625 -9.64 -11.61 21.08
N THR A 626 -10.90 -11.79 21.48
CA THR A 626 -11.71 -12.98 21.08
C THR A 626 -12.19 -12.91 19.63
N LEU A 627 -12.09 -11.74 18.98
CA LEU A 627 -12.54 -11.54 17.60
C LEU A 627 -11.41 -11.81 16.59
N PRO A 628 -11.75 -12.32 15.40
CA PRO A 628 -10.76 -12.63 14.39
C PRO A 628 -10.13 -11.36 13.81
N GLU A 629 -8.82 -11.41 13.60
CA GLU A 629 -8.08 -10.37 12.88
C GLU A 629 -8.51 -10.24 11.43
N CYS A 630 -8.56 -9.01 10.97
CA CYS A 630 -8.87 -8.66 9.62
C CYS A 630 -7.93 -7.58 9.09
N ARG A 631 -7.65 -7.66 7.78
CA ARG A 631 -6.96 -6.58 7.04
C ARG A 631 -7.64 -5.22 7.23
N ASN A 632 -8.94 -5.18 7.49
CA ASN A 632 -9.71 -3.94 7.64
C ASN A 632 -9.81 -3.44 9.09
N ASP A 633 -9.10 -4.02 10.06
CA ASP A 633 -9.29 -3.68 11.48
C ASP A 633 -8.97 -2.21 11.82
N HIS A 634 -7.99 -1.62 11.15
CA HIS A 634 -7.49 -0.27 11.45
C HIS A 634 -7.80 0.75 10.33
N GLU A 635 -8.64 0.38 9.36
CA GLU A 635 -8.90 1.19 8.15
C GLU A 635 -10.03 2.21 8.38
N PHE A 636 -9.87 3.07 9.40
CA PHE A 636 -10.86 4.07 9.82
C PHE A 636 -11.16 5.10 8.73
N ASP A 637 -10.15 5.75 8.15
CA ASP A 637 -10.34 6.76 7.09
C ASP A 637 -11.05 6.18 5.86
N PHE A 638 -10.73 4.93 5.51
CA PHE A 638 -11.38 4.20 4.42
C PHE A 638 -12.86 3.97 4.72
N LEU A 639 -13.21 3.58 5.95
CA LEU A 639 -14.62 3.40 6.30
C LEU A 639 -15.35 4.73 6.35
N GLU A 640 -14.75 5.76 6.96
CA GLU A 640 -15.31 7.11 7.04
C GLU A 640 -15.68 7.63 5.64
N ASN A 641 -14.75 7.55 4.68
CA ASN A 641 -15.00 7.94 3.29
C ASN A 641 -16.16 7.18 2.65
N ILE A 642 -16.33 5.90 2.97
CA ILE A 642 -17.43 5.09 2.44
C ILE A 642 -18.78 5.41 3.11
N THR A 643 -18.79 5.72 4.40
CA THR A 643 -20.02 5.96 5.17
C THR A 643 -20.52 7.39 5.08
N SER A 644 -19.62 8.35 4.83
CA SER A 644 -19.92 9.79 4.75
C SER A 644 -20.34 10.24 3.35
N CYS A 645 -20.08 9.44 2.30
CA CYS A 645 -20.54 9.74 0.95
C CYS A 645 -22.02 9.37 0.79
N PRO A 646 -22.91 10.29 0.35
CA PRO A 646 -24.29 9.94 0.01
C PRO A 646 -24.26 8.93 -1.16
N ARG A 647 -24.70 7.70 -0.90
CA ARG A 647 -24.77 6.63 -1.90
C ARG A 647 -26.00 6.73 -2.77
#